data_AF-A0A0G1IEW9-F1
#
_entry.id   AF-A0A0G1IEW9-F1
#
_cell.length_a   1.000
_cell.length_b   1.000
_cell.length_c   1.000
_cell.angle_alpha   90.00
_cell.angle_beta   90.00
_cell.angle_gamma   90.00
#
_symmetry.space_group_name_H-M   'P 1'
#
loop_
_entity.id
_entity.type
_entity.pdbx_description
1 polymer ?
#
loop_
_entity_poly.entity_id
_entity_poly.type
_entity_poly.pdbx_seq_one_letter_code
_entity_poly.pdbx_strand_id
1 'polypeptide(L)'
;MTLEYLNLHVVKPTKTTDTNLVTNPSFELNTTGWTVVASAASADTSTAKRGYQSLCVTCTTAVYSGVYFGNIAVTDTNTYTFSVDVKGANGIPYTINVRDTSANLLSTETTFTGTGYWNRHVCTYTATATESIMLFILKNNNESILPFYIDGVQFELEPEQTTYFDGDSEDCYWTGQAHASTSVRLATSRHGGTLVDLSDYMHLSSFMGLGMSPYTLTKQMKADGRSLFQRTLKRDRELILTGEIIGANYDALQTNRKAIIDLFKPDYVTGDQDVTIMYQGTTSAGLPASETVFLRVRMRSDGMLGNWNKPTQENLALIFEAYDDLYMDGDNAAVLGTSSTLANADYIVYQDTDGIWYSMAGVTGVVYTIAQHPITKVIYIGGDFDNAGSDGAADNLAMWNGNAWVSVVAGIVGIVYALKFDASGNLYIGGDFDDLGDANGDNIVMWNGTAVSSLGTGLNDPCGSFAIDSNGYLYVGGDFTLAGGVANTVHIAKWDGAVWTPLSTGLSSGVGGIAIDKDDNLYIVGNFTNAGDANGDYIVKWTGSAWVSLGTGSNAPLNAAILDEAGNLYVGGQCTTLGGVTVGYWGRWNGQKWEALGSGFNGNVHELLKFNNLIYITGAFTSAGNVTLSDRVAIYLGNGIYSPLDINLPGTPTVYGLLFDHRYNLYIGYDTSSATNDAEVAYGITPVVGGGTATQPKIVITGAGILRQIKNFTNGDAVYFNNFTLLSNEVITLDFDKGIFTSSFRGNILTYILEGISTLNFKLDPGTNRIATFIDGTTDANTKAIMTWKTRYWSIDEAKR
;
A
#
# COMPACT_ATOMS: atom_id res chain seq x y z
N MET A 1 -19.53 30.73 -21.70
CA MET A 1 -18.12 31.14 -21.47
C MET A 1 -17.61 31.57 -22.83
N THR A 2 -17.28 32.85 -23.03
CA THR A 2 -16.60 33.29 -24.27
C THR A 2 -15.21 32.63 -24.29
N LEU A 3 -14.69 32.30 -25.48
CA LEU A 3 -13.37 31.67 -25.63
C LEU A 3 -12.23 32.49 -25.00
N GLU A 4 -12.44 33.80 -24.82
CA GLU A 4 -11.54 34.76 -24.18
C GLU A 4 -11.19 34.45 -22.72
N TYR A 5 -11.90 33.53 -22.07
CA TYR A 5 -11.64 33.13 -20.67
C TYR A 5 -10.93 31.77 -20.53
N LEU A 6 -10.47 31.21 -21.65
CA LEU A 6 -9.76 29.93 -21.71
C LEU A 6 -8.29 30.22 -21.98
N ASN A 7 -7.45 30.13 -20.95
CA ASN A 7 -6.03 30.39 -21.07
C ASN A 7 -5.31 29.10 -21.49
N LEU A 8 -5.07 28.93 -22.80
CA LEU A 8 -4.53 27.71 -23.39
C LEU A 8 -3.10 27.96 -23.88
N HIS A 9 -2.13 27.27 -23.28
CA HIS A 9 -0.73 27.36 -23.71
C HIS A 9 -0.21 26.02 -24.22
N VAL A 10 0.70 26.09 -25.16
CA VAL A 10 1.49 24.94 -25.61
C VAL A 10 2.88 25.07 -25.03
N VAL A 11 3.38 24.00 -24.43
CA VAL A 11 4.75 23.94 -23.93
C VAL A 11 5.69 23.80 -25.12
N LYS A 12 6.53 24.80 -25.32
CA LYS A 12 7.55 24.84 -26.38
C LYS A 12 8.94 24.60 -25.78
N PRO A 13 9.71 23.62 -26.27
CA PRO A 13 11.09 23.45 -25.84
C PRO A 13 11.94 24.69 -26.12
N THR A 14 12.76 25.10 -25.16
CA THR A 14 13.66 26.26 -25.28
C THR A 14 14.81 26.01 -26.26
N LYS A 15 15.16 24.73 -26.54
CA LYS A 15 16.29 24.29 -27.37
C LYS A 15 17.68 24.66 -26.84
N THR A 16 17.73 25.32 -25.70
CA THR A 16 18.90 25.62 -24.90
C THR A 16 18.82 24.83 -23.61
N THR A 17 19.97 24.62 -22.96
CA THR A 17 19.98 23.96 -21.66
C THR A 17 19.59 24.99 -20.60
N ASP A 18 18.36 24.90 -20.09
CA ASP A 18 17.87 25.81 -19.06
C ASP A 18 18.44 25.39 -17.70
N THR A 19 18.95 26.36 -16.93
CA THR A 19 19.41 26.12 -15.56
C THR A 19 18.57 26.95 -14.60
N ASN A 20 17.93 26.29 -13.64
CA ASN A 20 17.35 26.97 -12.50
C ASN A 20 18.47 27.28 -11.50
N LEU A 21 18.77 28.57 -11.36
CA LEU A 21 19.85 29.10 -10.52
C LEU A 21 19.50 29.10 -9.02
N VAL A 22 18.25 28.83 -8.67
CA VAL A 22 17.83 28.66 -7.28
C VAL A 22 18.16 27.24 -6.82
N THR A 23 18.93 27.12 -5.75
CA THR A 23 19.18 25.83 -5.09
C THR A 23 18.02 25.47 -4.17
N ASN A 24 17.64 24.20 -4.11
CA ASN A 24 16.48 23.72 -3.35
C ASN A 24 15.16 24.46 -3.68
N PRO A 25 14.77 24.58 -4.95
CA PRO A 25 13.62 25.38 -5.39
C PRO A 25 12.25 24.90 -4.87
N SER A 26 12.15 23.62 -4.48
CA SER A 26 10.97 22.93 -3.93
C SER A 26 11.02 22.70 -2.42
N PHE A 27 12.04 23.21 -1.72
CA PHE A 27 12.15 23.13 -0.25
C PHE A 27 12.21 21.73 0.38
N GLU A 28 12.49 20.68 -0.40
CA GLU A 28 12.48 19.27 0.03
C GLU A 28 13.54 18.90 1.09
N LEU A 29 14.57 19.73 1.27
CA LEU A 29 15.62 19.50 2.26
C LEU A 29 15.47 20.37 3.51
N ASN A 30 15.44 21.70 3.34
CA ASN A 30 15.38 22.71 4.40
C ASN A 30 15.13 24.10 3.78
N THR A 31 15.29 25.17 4.57
CA THR A 31 15.11 26.57 4.13
C THR A 31 16.44 27.29 3.82
N THR A 32 17.52 26.55 3.61
CA THR A 32 18.87 27.13 3.38
C THR A 32 18.87 28.02 2.13
N GLY A 33 19.60 29.14 2.21
CA GLY A 33 19.68 30.14 1.14
C GLY A 33 18.61 31.25 1.24
N TRP A 34 17.63 31.08 2.12
CA TRP A 34 16.55 32.06 2.32
C TRP A 34 16.74 32.87 3.59
N THR A 35 16.54 34.19 3.48
CA THR A 35 16.61 35.13 4.60
C THR A 35 15.27 35.81 4.81
N VAL A 36 14.88 35.98 6.07
CA VAL A 36 13.61 36.60 6.47
C VAL A 36 13.66 38.14 6.41
N VAL A 37 12.52 38.76 6.08
CA VAL A 37 12.32 40.21 6.08
C VAL A 37 11.18 40.55 7.03
N ALA A 38 11.51 41.09 8.22
CA ALA A 38 10.54 41.48 9.27
C ALA A 38 9.40 40.44 9.49
N SER A 39 9.78 39.16 9.45
CA SER A 39 8.95 37.96 9.43
C SER A 39 9.71 36.80 10.10
N ALA A 40 9.09 35.62 10.18
CA ALA A 40 9.81 34.35 10.33
C ALA A 40 9.46 33.42 9.16
N ALA A 41 10.31 32.43 8.88
CA ALA A 41 10.06 31.44 7.84
C ALA A 41 10.49 30.04 8.29
N SER A 42 9.73 29.02 7.90
CA SER A 42 9.99 27.62 8.22
C SER A 42 9.44 26.70 7.12
N ALA A 43 10.01 25.51 6.98
CA ALA A 43 9.44 24.49 6.11
C ALA A 43 8.06 24.05 6.63
N ASP A 44 7.12 23.80 5.72
CA ASP A 44 5.75 23.36 6.00
C ASP A 44 5.40 22.14 5.16
N THR A 45 4.78 21.15 5.80
CA THR A 45 4.41 19.85 5.20
C THR A 45 2.91 19.70 5.01
N SER A 46 2.13 20.67 5.47
CA SER A 46 0.67 20.67 5.40
C SER A 46 0.15 21.31 4.12
N THR A 47 0.95 22.21 3.55
CA THR A 47 0.63 23.02 2.38
C THR A 47 1.85 23.04 1.46
N ALA A 48 1.86 22.19 0.44
CA ALA A 48 2.90 22.16 -0.59
C ALA A 48 2.29 22.25 -2.00
N LYS A 49 3.13 22.53 -3.00
CA LYS A 49 2.76 22.57 -4.42
C LYS A 49 3.69 21.73 -5.29
N ARG A 50 4.99 21.68 -4.97
CA ARG A 50 6.03 20.93 -5.69
C ARG A 50 6.65 19.96 -4.70
N GLY A 51 6.41 18.67 -4.87
CA GLY A 51 6.89 17.67 -3.90
C GLY A 51 6.14 17.70 -2.56
N TYR A 52 6.87 17.56 -1.46
CA TYR A 52 6.33 17.29 -0.12
C TYR A 52 6.30 18.52 0.79
N GLN A 53 7.18 19.51 0.58
CA GLN A 53 7.29 20.67 1.48
C GLN A 53 7.15 21.99 0.73
N SER A 54 6.81 23.04 1.46
CA SER A 54 6.96 24.42 0.99
C SER A 54 7.58 25.30 2.08
N LEU A 55 7.84 26.56 1.77
CA LEU A 55 8.25 27.54 2.77
C LEU A 55 7.04 28.35 3.25
N CYS A 56 6.71 28.23 4.53
CA CYS A 56 5.74 29.07 5.22
C CYS A 56 6.42 30.34 5.73
N VAL A 57 5.84 31.50 5.45
CA VAL A 57 6.29 32.81 5.92
C VAL A 57 5.24 33.40 6.84
N THR A 58 5.61 33.66 8.09
CA THR A 58 4.74 34.32 9.06
C THR A 58 4.84 35.84 8.92
N CYS A 59 3.69 36.51 9.02
CA CYS A 59 3.60 37.93 8.73
C CYS A 59 3.49 38.79 10.00
N THR A 60 4.08 39.98 9.94
CA THR A 60 3.98 41.00 10.98
C THR A 60 3.02 42.10 10.54
N THR A 61 2.30 42.67 11.50
CA THR A 61 1.31 43.71 11.24
C THR A 61 1.96 45.00 10.74
N ALA A 62 1.34 45.62 9.72
CA ALA A 62 1.71 46.95 9.20
C ALA A 62 3.20 47.13 8.85
N VAL A 63 3.82 46.06 8.33
CA VAL A 63 5.17 46.08 7.75
C VAL A 63 5.23 45.19 6.52
N TYR A 64 6.27 45.41 5.70
CA TYR A 64 6.65 44.43 4.68
C TYR A 64 7.15 43.18 5.39
N SER A 65 6.54 42.03 5.11
CA SER A 65 6.95 40.74 5.67
C SER A 65 7.21 39.77 4.53
N GLY A 66 8.33 39.08 4.55
CA GLY A 66 8.63 38.18 3.44
C GLY A 66 9.95 37.45 3.58
N VAL A 67 10.47 36.99 2.46
CA VAL A 67 11.77 36.32 2.37
C VAL A 67 12.49 36.76 1.12
N TYR A 68 13.81 36.56 1.10
CA TYR A 68 14.59 36.65 -0.13
C TYR A 68 15.60 35.52 -0.25
N PHE A 69 15.87 35.11 -1.49
CA PHE A 69 16.98 34.23 -1.83
C PHE A 69 18.13 35.07 -2.38
N GLY A 70 19.31 34.95 -1.78
CA GLY A 70 20.44 35.84 -2.06
C GLY A 70 21.58 35.20 -2.86
N ASN A 71 22.53 36.05 -3.25
CA ASN A 71 23.84 35.68 -3.82
C ASN A 71 23.77 34.94 -5.17
N ILE A 72 22.79 35.28 -6.01
CA ILE A 72 22.75 34.75 -7.39
C ILE A 72 23.61 35.62 -8.30
N ALA A 73 24.56 35.01 -9.00
CA ALA A 73 25.37 35.70 -9.99
C ALA A 73 24.62 35.89 -11.31
N VAL A 74 24.62 37.12 -11.83
CA VAL A 74 24.09 37.46 -13.16
C VAL A 74 25.18 38.09 -14.02
N THR A 75 25.07 37.88 -15.33
CA THR A 75 25.94 38.50 -16.34
C THR A 75 25.21 39.65 -17.03
N ASP A 76 25.93 40.74 -17.31
CA ASP A 76 25.44 41.94 -17.99
C ASP A 76 24.74 41.63 -19.33
N THR A 77 23.79 42.47 -19.75
CA THR A 77 22.98 42.41 -20.98
C THR A 77 22.00 41.26 -21.12
N ASN A 78 22.10 40.24 -20.26
CA ASN A 78 21.20 39.10 -20.27
C ASN A 78 19.86 39.39 -19.58
N THR A 79 18.77 38.87 -20.13
CA THR A 79 17.44 38.90 -19.51
C THR A 79 17.16 37.58 -18.81
N TYR A 80 16.76 37.67 -17.54
CA TYR A 80 16.42 36.56 -16.68
C TYR A 80 14.94 36.63 -16.28
N THR A 81 14.35 35.47 -16.03
CA THR A 81 12.99 35.34 -15.53
C THR A 81 12.98 34.74 -14.14
N PHE A 82 12.38 35.46 -13.19
CA PHE A 82 12.08 35.01 -11.84
C PHE A 82 10.62 34.56 -11.78
N SER A 83 10.36 33.31 -11.40
CA SER A 83 9.02 32.80 -11.16
C SER A 83 8.92 31.99 -9.88
N VAL A 84 7.74 32.00 -9.26
CA VAL A 84 7.49 31.35 -7.96
C VAL A 84 6.02 31.03 -7.80
N ASP A 85 5.70 29.87 -7.21
CA ASP A 85 4.35 29.54 -6.78
C ASP A 85 4.09 30.17 -5.41
N VAL A 86 3.01 30.94 -5.28
CA VAL A 86 2.64 31.63 -4.04
C VAL A 86 1.20 31.30 -3.67
N LYS A 87 0.99 30.91 -2.41
CA LYS A 87 -0.33 30.81 -1.78
C LYS A 87 -0.48 31.92 -0.74
N GLY A 88 -0.88 33.09 -1.23
CA GLY A 88 -1.19 34.27 -0.42
C GLY A 88 -2.59 34.22 0.18
N ALA A 89 -2.77 34.80 1.36
CA ALA A 89 -4.07 34.97 1.99
C ALA A 89 -5.00 35.80 1.08
N ASN A 90 -6.27 35.39 1.00
CA ASN A 90 -7.23 35.99 0.08
C ASN A 90 -7.41 37.51 0.36
N GLY A 91 -7.30 38.33 -0.70
CA GLY A 91 -7.46 39.79 -0.62
C GLY A 91 -6.23 40.56 -0.12
N ILE A 92 -5.13 39.88 0.21
CA ILE A 92 -3.91 40.54 0.71
C ILE A 92 -2.94 40.84 -0.45
N PRO A 93 -2.36 42.04 -0.54
CA PRO A 93 -1.42 42.38 -1.60
C PRO A 93 0.00 41.88 -1.32
N TYR A 94 0.62 41.31 -2.35
CA TYR A 94 1.97 40.74 -2.36
C TYR A 94 2.76 41.23 -3.57
N THR A 95 4.09 41.12 -3.50
CA THR A 95 5.00 41.54 -4.55
C THR A 95 6.15 40.56 -4.71
N ILE A 96 6.60 40.39 -5.96
CA ILE A 96 7.87 39.72 -6.28
C ILE A 96 8.74 40.65 -7.11
N ASN A 97 10.04 40.66 -6.83
CA ASN A 97 11.00 41.53 -7.50
C ASN A 97 12.44 41.04 -7.35
N VAL A 98 13.32 41.58 -8.18
CA VAL A 98 14.78 41.39 -8.12
C VAL A 98 15.41 42.66 -7.55
N ARG A 99 16.36 42.48 -6.63
CA ARG A 99 17.09 43.56 -5.96
C ARG A 99 18.59 43.32 -5.99
N ASP A 100 19.37 44.38 -5.83
CA ASP A 100 20.81 44.27 -5.60
C ASP A 100 21.11 43.77 -4.16
N THR A 101 22.37 43.48 -3.85
CA THR A 101 22.78 43.08 -2.48
C THR A 101 22.58 44.16 -1.40
N SER A 102 22.28 45.40 -1.78
CA SER A 102 21.92 46.50 -0.88
C SER A 102 20.40 46.69 -0.75
N ALA A 103 19.60 45.76 -1.29
CA ALA A 103 18.14 45.76 -1.31
C ALA A 103 17.49 46.91 -2.11
N ASN A 104 18.19 47.50 -3.07
CA ASN A 104 17.60 48.42 -4.05
C ASN A 104 16.88 47.63 -5.17
N LEU A 105 15.71 48.12 -5.59
CA LEU A 105 14.91 47.48 -6.64
C LEU A 105 15.62 47.58 -8.01
N LEU A 106 15.78 46.44 -8.68
CA LEU A 106 16.41 46.34 -10.02
C LEU A 106 15.40 45.99 -11.13
N SER A 107 14.39 45.18 -10.82
CA SER A 107 13.35 44.80 -11.79
C SER A 107 12.11 45.70 -11.72
N THR A 108 11.21 45.54 -12.70
CA THR A 108 9.83 46.02 -12.53
C THR A 108 9.14 45.11 -11.52
N GLU A 109 8.52 45.69 -10.50
CA GLU A 109 7.86 44.92 -9.45
C GLU A 109 6.55 44.30 -9.97
N THR A 110 6.42 42.98 -9.81
CA THR A 110 5.16 42.28 -10.08
C THR A 110 4.33 42.29 -8.82
N THR A 111 3.20 42.98 -8.86
CA THR A 111 2.24 43.07 -7.75
C THR A 111 1.02 42.19 -8.02
N PHE A 112 0.49 41.54 -6.98
CA PHE A 112 -0.69 40.69 -7.08
C PHE A 112 -1.45 40.62 -5.76
N THR A 113 -2.70 40.19 -5.82
CA THR A 113 -3.53 39.96 -4.64
C THR A 113 -3.64 38.46 -4.40
N GLY A 114 -3.38 38.02 -3.17
CA GLY A 114 -3.55 36.63 -2.77
C GLY A 114 -4.99 36.18 -2.98
N THR A 115 -5.15 34.93 -3.40
CA THR A 115 -6.46 34.34 -3.72
C THR A 115 -6.87 33.25 -2.72
N GLY A 116 -5.98 32.86 -1.80
CA GLY A 116 -6.11 31.67 -0.96
C GLY A 116 -5.65 30.36 -1.64
N TYR A 117 -5.34 30.39 -2.94
CA TYR A 117 -4.87 29.25 -3.72
C TYR A 117 -3.44 29.46 -4.22
N TRP A 118 -2.78 28.37 -4.60
CA TRP A 118 -1.48 28.41 -5.27
C TRP A 118 -1.62 29.02 -6.66
N ASN A 119 -0.82 30.05 -6.95
CA ASN A 119 -0.69 30.65 -8.27
C ASN A 119 0.76 30.96 -8.57
N ARG A 120 1.16 30.77 -9.83
CA ARG A 120 2.51 31.09 -10.29
C ARG A 120 2.59 32.56 -10.67
N HIS A 121 3.58 33.26 -10.14
CA HIS A 121 3.85 34.66 -10.44
C HIS A 121 5.22 34.81 -11.09
N VAL A 122 5.35 35.79 -11.98
CA VAL A 122 6.55 35.99 -12.81
C VAL A 122 7.00 37.45 -12.78
N CYS A 123 8.32 37.66 -12.79
CA CYS A 123 8.99 38.95 -12.88
C CYS A 123 10.20 38.79 -13.80
N THR A 124 10.39 39.71 -14.75
CA THR A 124 11.56 39.72 -15.65
C THR A 124 12.57 40.78 -15.23
N TYR A 125 13.84 40.48 -15.42
CA TYR A 125 14.95 41.37 -15.08
C TYR A 125 16.03 41.31 -16.16
N THR A 126 16.37 42.45 -16.75
CA THR A 126 17.52 42.56 -17.66
C THR A 126 18.70 43.14 -16.91
N ALA A 127 19.77 42.36 -16.79
CA ALA A 127 20.96 42.75 -16.07
C ALA A 127 21.67 43.91 -16.78
N THR A 128 22.00 44.95 -16.03
CA THR A 128 22.74 46.14 -16.50
C THR A 128 24.21 46.12 -16.11
N ALA A 129 24.60 45.13 -15.32
CA ALA A 129 25.97 44.88 -14.88
C ALA A 129 26.13 43.39 -14.54
N THR A 130 27.39 42.92 -14.52
CA THR A 130 27.72 41.60 -13.97
C THR A 130 27.87 41.73 -12.46
N GLU A 131 26.91 41.21 -11.72
CA GLU A 131 26.79 41.43 -10.27
C GLU A 131 26.07 40.26 -9.57
N SER A 132 25.95 40.35 -8.24
CA SER A 132 25.12 39.45 -7.44
C SER A 132 23.80 40.12 -7.11
N ILE A 133 22.71 39.38 -7.22
CA ILE A 133 21.35 39.86 -6.95
C ILE A 133 20.65 39.03 -5.87
N MET A 134 19.46 39.49 -5.49
CA MET A 134 18.56 38.83 -4.55
C MET A 134 17.13 38.79 -5.11
N LEU A 135 16.44 37.69 -4.90
CA LEU A 135 15.04 37.47 -5.31
C LEU A 135 14.13 37.66 -4.11
N PHE A 136 13.27 38.67 -4.14
CA PHE A 136 12.37 39.02 -3.03
C PHE A 136 10.95 38.54 -3.29
N ILE A 137 10.32 37.96 -2.26
CA ILE A 137 8.87 37.73 -2.18
C ILE A 137 8.35 38.38 -0.90
N LEU A 138 7.45 39.35 -1.02
CA LEU A 138 7.01 40.19 0.09
C LEU A 138 5.49 40.29 0.15
N LYS A 139 4.92 40.17 1.35
CA LYS A 139 3.64 40.81 1.70
C LYS A 139 3.88 42.31 1.80
N ASN A 140 3.02 43.12 1.19
CA ASN A 140 3.06 44.57 1.34
C ASN A 140 2.85 45.03 2.79
N ASN A 141 3.08 46.31 3.04
CA ASN A 141 2.70 46.96 4.30
C ASN A 141 1.17 46.92 4.49
N ASN A 142 0.70 45.85 5.13
CA ASN A 142 -0.69 45.49 5.33
C ASN A 142 -0.86 44.96 6.76
N GLU A 143 -2.00 45.22 7.39
CA GLU A 143 -2.27 44.84 8.78
C GLU A 143 -2.37 43.32 9.01
N SER A 144 -2.66 42.56 7.96
CA SER A 144 -2.82 41.10 8.03
C SER A 144 -1.54 40.40 8.51
N ILE A 145 -1.72 39.51 9.49
CA ILE A 145 -0.70 38.63 10.05
C ILE A 145 -0.82 37.19 9.53
N LEU A 146 -1.75 36.93 8.59
CA LEU A 146 -1.94 35.60 8.04
C LEU A 146 -0.65 35.15 7.32
N PRO A 147 -0.21 33.90 7.54
CA PRO A 147 0.95 33.39 6.82
C PRO A 147 0.65 33.25 5.33
N PHE A 148 1.70 33.26 4.53
CA PHE A 148 1.65 32.86 3.12
C PHE A 148 2.72 31.82 2.84
N TYR A 149 2.55 31.07 1.77
CA TYR A 149 3.43 29.95 1.42
C TYR A 149 4.06 30.20 0.06
N ILE A 150 5.32 29.82 -0.10
CA ILE A 150 6.03 29.85 -1.37
C ILE A 150 6.60 28.49 -1.71
N ASP A 151 6.62 28.17 -2.99
CA ASP A 151 7.13 26.91 -3.53
C ASP A 151 7.57 27.09 -4.99
N GLY A 152 8.23 26.10 -5.57
CA GLY A 152 8.53 26.05 -7.00
C GLY A 152 9.29 27.25 -7.54
N VAL A 153 10.30 27.71 -6.79
CA VAL A 153 11.05 28.92 -7.10
C VAL A 153 11.99 28.68 -8.28
N GLN A 154 11.97 29.55 -9.28
CA GLN A 154 12.78 29.41 -10.48
C GLN A 154 13.38 30.73 -10.91
N PHE A 155 14.68 30.73 -11.16
CA PHE A 155 15.38 31.84 -11.76
C PHE A 155 16.28 31.35 -12.87
N GLU A 156 16.00 31.78 -14.10
CA GLU A 156 16.60 31.22 -15.30
C GLU A 156 16.97 32.30 -16.32
N LEU A 157 17.97 32.00 -17.15
CA LEU A 157 18.42 32.84 -18.26
C LEU A 157 17.51 32.67 -19.48
N GLU A 158 16.23 32.95 -19.29
CA GLU A 158 15.23 32.96 -20.36
C GLU A 158 14.40 34.25 -20.27
N PRO A 159 14.11 34.92 -21.40
CA PRO A 159 13.31 36.14 -21.41
C PRO A 159 11.81 35.88 -21.26
N GLU A 160 11.38 34.64 -21.48
CA GLU A 160 9.98 34.21 -21.44
C GLU A 160 9.74 33.26 -20.26
N GLN A 161 8.48 33.19 -19.79
CA GLN A 161 8.11 32.26 -18.74
C GLN A 161 8.19 30.81 -19.24
N THR A 162 8.89 29.96 -18.50
CA THR A 162 8.87 28.51 -18.71
C THR A 162 8.06 27.78 -17.65
N THR A 163 7.71 26.52 -17.93
CA THR A 163 7.17 25.59 -16.92
C THR A 163 8.15 25.42 -15.77
N TYR A 164 7.66 25.15 -14.57
CA TYR A 164 8.54 24.84 -13.44
C TYR A 164 9.38 23.58 -13.71
N PHE A 165 10.62 23.57 -13.23
CA PHE A 165 11.43 22.35 -13.12
C PHE A 165 12.41 22.41 -11.95
N ASP A 166 12.76 21.22 -11.49
CA ASP A 166 13.89 20.93 -10.62
C ASP A 166 14.60 19.64 -11.07
N GLY A 167 15.60 19.18 -10.31
CA GLY A 167 16.37 18.00 -10.71
C GLY A 167 15.63 16.66 -10.59
N ASP A 168 14.43 16.64 -10.01
CA ASP A 168 13.56 15.46 -9.89
C ASP A 168 12.49 15.40 -10.99
N SER A 169 12.34 16.51 -11.71
CA SER A 169 11.42 16.65 -12.84
C SER A 169 11.85 15.80 -14.04
N GLU A 170 10.91 15.49 -14.92
CA GLU A 170 11.17 14.68 -16.12
C GLU A 170 12.18 15.38 -17.05
N ASP A 171 13.15 14.62 -17.57
CA ASP A 171 14.29 15.12 -18.36
C ASP A 171 15.09 16.26 -17.71
N CYS A 172 15.11 16.27 -16.37
CA CYS A 172 15.88 17.22 -15.59
C CYS A 172 16.84 16.47 -14.66
N TYR A 173 17.87 17.17 -14.17
CA TYR A 173 18.83 16.62 -13.21
C TYR A 173 19.43 17.70 -12.31
N TRP A 174 19.90 17.28 -11.14
CA TRP A 174 20.67 18.14 -10.21
C TRP A 174 22.13 18.24 -10.67
N THR A 175 22.71 19.45 -10.64
CA THR A 175 24.13 19.65 -11.01
C THR A 175 25.11 19.12 -9.98
N GLY A 176 24.64 18.87 -8.75
CA GLY A 176 25.40 18.28 -7.67
C GLY A 176 24.49 17.49 -6.72
N GLN A 177 24.57 17.78 -5.42
CA GLN A 177 23.71 17.14 -4.43
C GLN A 177 22.23 17.52 -4.66
N ALA A 178 21.36 16.51 -4.69
CA ALA A 178 19.92 16.70 -4.85
C ALA A 178 19.38 17.66 -3.78
N HIS A 179 18.52 18.60 -4.18
CA HIS A 179 17.95 19.63 -3.31
C HIS A 179 18.96 20.51 -2.57
N ALA A 180 20.22 20.56 -3.00
CA ALA A 180 21.27 21.43 -2.45
C ALA A 180 22.16 22.04 -3.54
N SER A 181 21.79 21.87 -4.80
CA SER A 181 22.48 22.39 -5.98
C SER A 181 21.48 22.99 -6.97
N THR A 182 21.99 23.58 -8.05
CA THR A 182 21.14 24.05 -9.16
C THR A 182 20.57 22.84 -9.91
N SER A 183 19.52 23.07 -10.69
CA SER A 183 18.91 22.04 -11.52
C SER A 183 18.91 22.46 -12.98
N VAL A 184 18.96 21.47 -13.87
CA VAL A 184 19.10 21.66 -15.31
C VAL A 184 18.01 20.88 -16.03
N ARG A 185 17.33 21.54 -16.98
CA ARG A 185 16.46 20.89 -17.97
C ARG A 185 17.25 20.59 -19.22
N LEU A 186 17.07 19.38 -19.76
CA LEU A 186 17.70 19.00 -21.03
C LEU A 186 17.12 19.81 -22.20
N ALA A 187 18.00 20.34 -23.06
CA ALA A 187 17.63 21.10 -24.25
C ALA A 187 16.77 20.31 -25.26
N THR A 188 16.75 18.99 -25.12
CA THR A 188 16.00 18.06 -25.97
C THR A 188 14.65 17.65 -25.37
N SER A 189 14.25 18.19 -24.21
CA SER A 189 12.97 17.82 -23.57
C SER A 189 11.78 18.59 -24.13
N ARG A 190 10.67 17.88 -24.37
CA ARG A 190 9.33 18.44 -24.63
C ARG A 190 8.41 18.44 -23.42
N HIS A 191 8.83 17.83 -22.32
CA HIS A 191 8.04 17.76 -21.10
C HIS A 191 8.01 19.09 -20.32
N GLY A 192 8.93 20.01 -20.63
CA GLY A 192 8.95 21.37 -20.11
C GLY A 192 9.52 22.38 -21.11
N GLY A 193 9.29 23.65 -20.86
CA GLY A 193 9.77 24.74 -21.71
C GLY A 193 8.91 26.00 -21.61
N THR A 194 9.11 26.92 -22.55
CA THR A 194 8.34 28.16 -22.67
C THR A 194 6.84 27.89 -22.79
N LEU A 195 6.03 28.64 -22.05
CA LEU A 195 4.58 28.64 -22.21
C LEU A 195 4.19 29.59 -23.35
N VAL A 196 3.71 29.03 -24.46
CA VAL A 196 3.32 29.80 -25.63
C VAL A 196 1.80 29.85 -25.75
N ASP A 197 1.19 31.03 -25.71
CA ASP A 197 -0.24 31.20 -25.98
C ASP A 197 -0.50 31.00 -27.48
N LEU A 198 -1.44 30.12 -27.81
CA LEU A 198 -1.84 29.89 -29.20
C LEU A 198 -2.53 31.12 -29.81
N SER A 199 -3.15 31.97 -28.99
CA SER A 199 -3.85 33.16 -29.42
C SER A 199 -2.93 34.22 -30.06
N ASP A 200 -1.62 34.18 -29.74
CA ASP A 200 -0.60 35.04 -30.34
C ASP A 200 -0.39 34.76 -31.84
N TYR A 201 -0.71 33.54 -32.30
CA TYR A 201 -0.44 33.09 -33.66
C TYR A 201 -1.69 32.72 -34.46
N MET A 202 -2.77 32.31 -33.80
CA MET A 202 -4.03 31.97 -34.45
C MET A 202 -5.26 32.39 -33.64
N HIS A 203 -6.33 32.75 -34.34
CA HIS A 203 -7.63 32.96 -33.71
C HIS A 203 -8.33 31.62 -33.52
N LEU A 204 -8.44 31.17 -32.27
CA LEU A 204 -9.16 29.95 -31.93
C LEU A 204 -10.67 30.19 -32.02
N SER A 205 -11.34 29.39 -32.85
CA SER A 205 -12.79 29.48 -33.11
C SER A 205 -13.60 28.45 -32.32
N SER A 206 -13.06 27.24 -32.13
CA SER A 206 -13.66 26.23 -31.28
C SER A 206 -12.64 25.17 -30.86
N PHE A 207 -12.93 24.48 -29.77
CA PHE A 207 -12.18 23.32 -29.28
C PHE A 207 -13.17 22.19 -28.96
N MET A 208 -12.74 20.95 -29.17
CA MET A 208 -13.48 19.74 -28.84
C MET A 208 -12.52 18.76 -28.16
N GLY A 209 -13.01 17.99 -27.19
CA GLY A 209 -12.20 16.96 -26.54
C GLY A 209 -11.65 17.32 -25.16
N LEU A 210 -12.19 18.35 -24.49
CA LEU A 210 -11.88 18.65 -23.08
C LEU A 210 -12.85 18.00 -22.05
N GLY A 211 -13.90 17.32 -22.54
CA GLY A 211 -14.91 16.63 -21.73
C GLY A 211 -14.41 15.31 -21.13
N MET A 212 -15.21 14.24 -21.05
CA MET A 212 -14.74 12.92 -20.61
C MET A 212 -14.12 12.11 -21.76
N SER A 213 -13.09 11.29 -21.49
CA SER A 213 -12.54 10.35 -22.48
C SER A 213 -13.56 9.25 -22.84
N PRO A 214 -13.56 8.76 -24.10
CA PRO A 214 -14.43 7.65 -24.50
C PRO A 214 -14.08 6.37 -23.74
N TYR A 215 -15.05 5.49 -23.54
CA TYR A 215 -14.85 4.19 -22.90
C TYR A 215 -15.53 3.05 -23.65
N THR A 216 -14.97 1.85 -23.58
CA THR A 216 -15.53 0.63 -24.15
C THR A 216 -16.06 -0.28 -23.04
N LEU A 217 -17.33 -0.67 -23.11
CA LEU A 217 -17.89 -1.70 -22.23
C LEU A 217 -17.35 -3.07 -22.66
N THR A 218 -16.67 -3.77 -21.74
CA THR A 218 -16.17 -5.12 -22.00
C THR A 218 -16.93 -6.14 -21.15
N LYS A 219 -17.47 -7.18 -21.80
CA LYS A 219 -18.12 -8.29 -21.11
C LYS A 219 -17.13 -9.34 -20.59
N GLN A 220 -15.87 -9.30 -21.01
CA GLN A 220 -14.84 -10.26 -20.61
C GLN A 220 -13.59 -9.52 -20.14
N MET A 221 -12.98 -9.99 -19.05
CA MET A 221 -11.70 -9.48 -18.57
C MET A 221 -10.62 -9.83 -19.60
N LYS A 222 -9.87 -8.82 -20.06
CA LYS A 222 -8.69 -9.01 -20.91
C LYS A 222 -7.46 -8.52 -20.16
N ALA A 223 -6.33 -9.22 -20.30
CA ALA A 223 -5.05 -8.81 -19.74
C ALA A 223 -4.43 -7.71 -20.63
N ASP A 224 -4.95 -6.49 -20.55
CA ASP A 224 -4.49 -5.36 -21.38
C ASP A 224 -3.87 -4.20 -20.60
N GLY A 225 -3.57 -4.39 -19.30
CA GLY A 225 -2.72 -3.49 -18.52
C GLY A 225 -3.33 -2.11 -18.21
N ARG A 226 -4.63 -1.89 -18.47
CA ARG A 226 -5.32 -0.62 -18.18
C ARG A 226 -6.25 -0.76 -16.96
N SER A 227 -6.45 0.34 -16.23
CA SER A 227 -7.33 0.37 -15.03
C SER A 227 -8.79 0.11 -15.42
N LEU A 228 -9.41 -0.90 -14.81
CA LEU A 228 -10.82 -1.26 -15.01
C LEU A 228 -11.71 -0.50 -13.99
N PHE A 229 -12.61 0.34 -14.47
CA PHE A 229 -13.74 0.86 -13.66
C PHE A 229 -15.04 0.28 -14.23
N GLN A 230 -15.83 -0.43 -13.42
CA GLN A 230 -17.11 -1.04 -13.84
C GLN A 230 -17.04 -1.91 -15.13
N ARG A 231 -15.90 -2.57 -15.40
CA ARG A 231 -15.65 -3.36 -16.64
C ARG A 231 -15.63 -2.51 -17.92
N THR A 232 -15.37 -1.21 -17.77
CA THR A 232 -15.11 -0.30 -18.89
C THR A 232 -13.60 -0.10 -19.06
N LEU A 233 -13.16 -0.08 -20.32
CA LEU A 233 -11.81 0.29 -20.71
C LEU A 233 -11.82 1.72 -21.19
N LYS A 234 -11.01 2.57 -20.57
CA LYS A 234 -10.76 3.93 -21.02
C LYS A 234 -9.99 3.94 -22.34
N ARG A 235 -10.45 4.75 -23.29
CA ARG A 235 -9.83 4.95 -24.60
C ARG A 235 -9.18 6.32 -24.67
N ASP A 236 -8.14 6.39 -25.49
CA ASP A 236 -7.45 7.61 -25.85
C ASP A 236 -8.46 8.58 -26.49
N ARG A 237 -8.35 9.85 -26.17
CA ARG A 237 -9.33 10.87 -26.55
C ARG A 237 -8.83 11.70 -27.72
N GLU A 238 -9.74 12.09 -28.61
CA GLU A 238 -9.43 13.04 -29.67
C GLU A 238 -9.63 14.47 -29.16
N LEU A 239 -8.61 15.31 -29.34
CA LEU A 239 -8.64 16.74 -29.08
C LEU A 239 -8.54 17.48 -30.42
N ILE A 240 -9.51 18.34 -30.71
CA ILE A 240 -9.53 19.15 -31.93
C ILE A 240 -9.55 20.62 -31.53
N LEU A 241 -8.60 21.39 -32.05
CA LEU A 241 -8.59 22.85 -31.97
C LEU A 241 -8.79 23.41 -33.38
N THR A 242 -9.77 24.27 -33.60
CA THR A 242 -10.06 24.83 -34.93
C THR A 242 -9.97 26.35 -34.90
N GLY A 243 -9.42 26.94 -35.95
CA GLY A 243 -9.27 28.38 -36.03
C GLY A 243 -8.73 28.87 -37.37
N GLU A 244 -8.28 30.12 -37.37
CA GLU A 244 -7.66 30.76 -38.53
C GLU A 244 -6.32 31.37 -38.10
N ILE A 245 -5.26 31.09 -38.85
CA ILE A 245 -3.99 31.81 -38.74
C ILE A 245 -4.16 33.11 -39.52
N ILE A 246 -3.92 34.25 -38.88
CA ILE A 246 -4.05 35.57 -39.48
C ILE A 246 -2.71 36.29 -39.45
N GLY A 247 -2.32 36.88 -40.57
CA GLY A 247 -1.18 37.79 -40.66
C GLY A 247 -1.60 39.16 -41.18
N ALA A 248 -0.93 40.22 -40.74
CA ALA A 248 -1.12 41.57 -41.31
C ALA A 248 -0.73 41.64 -42.79
N ASN A 249 0.13 40.73 -43.24
CA ASN A 249 0.56 40.51 -44.62
C ASN A 249 0.95 39.03 -44.79
N TYR A 250 1.36 38.64 -46.01
CA TYR A 250 1.77 37.27 -46.32
C TYR A 250 2.95 36.78 -45.46
N ASP A 251 3.95 37.63 -45.23
CA ASP A 251 5.15 37.25 -44.46
C ASP A 251 4.81 37.03 -42.98
N ALA A 252 3.92 37.85 -42.42
CA ALA A 252 3.39 37.68 -41.07
C ALA A 252 2.58 36.38 -40.95
N LEU A 253 1.76 36.05 -41.96
CA LEU A 253 1.04 34.77 -42.00
C LEU A 253 2.02 33.59 -41.98
N GLN A 254 3.07 33.63 -42.82
CA GLN A 254 4.09 32.58 -42.87
C GLN A 254 4.86 32.45 -41.54
N THR A 255 5.14 33.58 -40.89
CA THR A 255 5.81 33.61 -39.58
C THR A 255 4.95 32.93 -38.51
N ASN A 256 3.66 33.28 -38.43
CA ASN A 256 2.72 32.67 -37.49
C ASN A 256 2.52 31.18 -37.77
N ARG A 257 2.40 30.80 -39.05
CA ARG A 257 2.32 29.40 -39.47
C ARG A 257 3.56 28.61 -39.06
N LYS A 258 4.76 29.16 -39.28
CA LYS A 258 6.02 28.52 -38.86
C LYS A 258 6.07 28.34 -37.35
N ALA A 259 5.63 29.34 -36.58
CA ALA A 259 5.59 29.25 -35.13
C ALA A 259 4.70 28.08 -34.67
N ILE A 260 3.49 27.95 -35.22
CA ILE A 260 2.58 26.83 -34.94
C ILE A 260 3.21 25.47 -35.33
N ILE A 261 3.83 25.39 -36.51
CA ILE A 261 4.54 24.16 -36.94
C ILE A 261 5.62 23.79 -35.92
N ASP A 262 6.42 24.75 -35.48
CA ASP A 262 7.51 24.51 -34.53
C ASP A 262 7.02 24.05 -33.14
N LEU A 263 5.80 24.45 -32.73
CA LEU A 263 5.19 23.95 -31.49
C LEU A 263 4.90 22.44 -31.55
N PHE A 264 4.41 21.94 -32.69
CA PHE A 264 3.85 20.57 -32.76
C PHE A 264 4.68 19.57 -33.55
N LYS A 265 5.59 20.00 -34.43
CA LYS A 265 6.33 19.10 -35.33
C LYS A 265 7.10 18.02 -34.55
N PRO A 266 6.96 16.71 -34.86
CA PRO A 266 7.59 15.65 -34.07
C PRO A 266 9.12 15.73 -34.02
N ASP A 267 9.76 16.25 -35.07
CA ASP A 267 11.21 16.35 -35.21
C ASP A 267 11.83 17.63 -34.60
N TYR A 268 11.06 18.40 -33.81
CA TYR A 268 11.60 19.57 -33.13
C TYR A 268 12.63 19.19 -32.05
N VAL A 269 12.48 18.00 -31.46
CA VAL A 269 13.40 17.37 -30.50
C VAL A 269 13.75 15.95 -30.97
N THR A 270 14.73 15.34 -30.32
CA THR A 270 15.12 13.95 -30.59
C THR A 270 14.23 12.96 -29.83
N GLY A 271 13.82 11.89 -30.50
CA GLY A 271 13.00 10.82 -29.94
C GLY A 271 11.50 11.12 -29.97
N ASP A 272 10.70 10.10 -29.69
CA ASP A 272 9.24 10.21 -29.64
C ASP A 272 8.83 10.81 -28.30
N GLN A 273 8.65 12.13 -28.27
CA GLN A 273 8.18 12.87 -27.10
C GLN A 273 6.85 13.57 -27.36
N ASP A 274 5.97 13.51 -26.36
CA ASP A 274 4.62 14.06 -26.43
C ASP A 274 4.65 15.59 -26.32
N VAL A 275 3.62 16.25 -26.83
CA VAL A 275 3.42 17.70 -26.64
C VAL A 275 2.54 17.91 -25.43
N THR A 276 2.90 18.87 -24.58
CA THR A 276 2.08 19.24 -23.41
C THR A 276 1.27 20.48 -23.72
N ILE A 277 -0.04 20.39 -23.52
CA ILE A 277 -0.97 21.52 -23.57
C ILE A 277 -1.38 21.84 -22.12
N MET A 278 -1.24 23.11 -21.73
CA MET A 278 -1.66 23.64 -20.45
C MET A 278 -2.99 24.37 -20.60
N TYR A 279 -3.90 24.16 -19.66
CA TYR A 279 -5.16 24.88 -19.55
C TYR A 279 -5.32 25.49 -18.16
N GLN A 280 -5.76 26.76 -18.14
CA GLN A 280 -6.24 27.42 -16.93
C GLN A 280 -7.46 28.29 -17.27
N GLY A 281 -8.59 28.08 -16.59
CA GLY A 281 -9.75 28.94 -16.70
C GLY A 281 -9.50 30.27 -15.98
N THR A 282 -9.97 31.38 -16.56
CA THR A 282 -9.89 32.71 -15.93
C THR A 282 -11.28 33.34 -15.76
N THR A 283 -11.38 34.26 -14.81
CA THR A 283 -12.54 35.15 -14.66
C THR A 283 -12.51 36.24 -15.72
N SER A 284 -13.61 37.00 -15.85
CA SER A 284 -13.64 38.19 -16.71
C SER A 284 -12.64 39.27 -16.34
N ALA A 285 -12.07 39.22 -15.13
CA ALA A 285 -11.00 40.09 -14.66
C ALA A 285 -9.59 39.52 -14.91
N GLY A 286 -9.47 38.38 -15.61
CA GLY A 286 -8.19 37.71 -15.88
C GLY A 286 -7.63 36.93 -14.69
N LEU A 287 -8.35 36.83 -13.57
CA LEU A 287 -7.92 36.07 -12.40
C LEU A 287 -8.15 34.55 -12.60
N PRO A 288 -7.27 33.67 -12.11
CA PRO A 288 -7.48 32.21 -12.18
C PRO A 288 -8.81 31.77 -11.56
N ALA A 289 -9.57 30.95 -12.28
CA ALA A 289 -10.89 30.42 -11.91
C ALA A 289 -10.95 28.88 -11.92
N SER A 290 -9.85 28.21 -12.28
CA SER A 290 -9.71 26.75 -12.20
C SER A 290 -8.32 26.39 -11.69
N GLU A 291 -8.12 25.12 -11.36
CA GLU A 291 -6.78 24.56 -11.28
C GLU A 291 -6.12 24.64 -12.66
N THR A 292 -4.81 24.84 -12.67
CA THR A 292 -3.99 24.66 -13.88
C THR A 292 -3.86 23.17 -14.11
N VAL A 293 -4.21 22.72 -15.31
CA VAL A 293 -4.11 21.31 -15.71
C VAL A 293 -3.31 21.19 -16.99
N PHE A 294 -2.61 20.07 -17.11
CA PHE A 294 -1.87 19.69 -18.30
C PHE A 294 -2.53 18.49 -18.97
N LEU A 295 -2.34 18.42 -20.28
CA LEU A 295 -2.74 17.30 -21.10
C LEU A 295 -1.59 16.96 -22.05
N ARG A 296 -1.14 15.71 -22.02
CA ARG A 296 -0.15 15.19 -22.97
C ARG A 296 -0.86 14.71 -24.23
N VAL A 297 -0.41 15.19 -25.37
CA VAL A 297 -1.00 14.91 -26.67
C VAL A 297 0.04 14.55 -27.72
N ARG A 298 -0.34 13.72 -28.68
CA ARG A 298 0.37 13.56 -29.95
C ARG A 298 -0.46 14.10 -31.08
N MET A 299 0.21 14.79 -31.99
CA MET A 299 -0.43 15.24 -33.22
C MET A 299 -0.76 14.04 -34.10
N ARG A 300 -1.99 13.96 -34.59
CA ARG A 300 -2.36 12.94 -35.58
C ARG A 300 -1.63 13.18 -36.90
N SER A 301 -1.44 12.13 -37.70
CA SER A 301 -0.77 12.23 -39.01
C SER A 301 -1.49 13.17 -39.99
N ASP A 302 -2.80 13.35 -39.83
CA ASP A 302 -3.65 14.29 -40.57
C ASP A 302 -3.97 15.57 -39.78
N GLY A 303 -3.30 15.76 -38.63
CA GLY A 303 -3.66 16.75 -37.63
C GLY A 303 -3.31 18.20 -37.93
N MET A 304 -2.75 18.53 -39.10
CA MET A 304 -2.43 19.92 -39.50
C MET A 304 -2.77 20.23 -40.97
N LEU A 305 -3.85 19.66 -41.50
CA LEU A 305 -4.27 19.94 -42.87
C LEU A 305 -4.94 21.32 -42.94
N GLY A 306 -4.15 22.36 -43.21
CA GLY A 306 -4.64 23.72 -43.41
C GLY A 306 -5.25 23.92 -44.80
N ASN A 307 -6.25 24.79 -44.90
CA ASN A 307 -6.84 25.19 -46.17
C ASN A 307 -6.57 26.67 -46.45
N TRP A 308 -5.71 26.92 -47.42
CA TRP A 308 -5.26 28.26 -47.75
C TRP A 308 -6.15 28.91 -48.80
N ASN A 309 -7.18 29.62 -48.32
CA ASN A 309 -8.19 30.24 -49.18
C ASN A 309 -8.00 31.75 -49.38
N LYS A 310 -7.09 32.40 -48.65
CA LYS A 310 -6.87 33.85 -48.68
C LYS A 310 -5.39 34.22 -48.47
N PRO A 311 -4.85 35.28 -49.11
CA PRO A 311 -3.41 35.59 -49.06
C PRO A 311 -2.84 35.87 -47.65
N THR A 312 -3.67 36.32 -46.72
CA THR A 312 -3.28 36.71 -45.35
C THR A 312 -3.89 35.83 -44.26
N GLN A 313 -4.56 34.75 -44.66
CA GLN A 313 -5.49 34.00 -43.82
C GLN A 313 -5.54 32.52 -44.22
N GLU A 314 -5.35 31.63 -43.24
CA GLU A 314 -5.41 30.18 -43.44
C GLU A 314 -6.28 29.52 -42.37
N ASN A 315 -7.31 28.79 -42.80
CA ASN A 315 -8.13 28.00 -41.88
C ASN A 315 -7.38 26.72 -41.52
N LEU A 316 -7.33 26.39 -40.22
CA LEU A 316 -6.60 25.25 -39.71
C LEU A 316 -7.41 24.49 -38.65
N ALA A 317 -7.36 23.17 -38.74
CA ALA A 317 -7.74 22.27 -37.66
C ALA A 317 -6.49 21.56 -37.15
N LEU A 318 -6.23 21.68 -35.86
CA LEU A 318 -5.23 20.93 -35.13
C LEU A 318 -5.90 19.73 -34.48
N ILE A 319 -5.50 18.51 -34.85
CA ILE A 319 -6.10 17.28 -34.34
C ILE A 319 -5.04 16.46 -33.61
N PHE A 320 -5.37 16.07 -32.38
CA PHE A 320 -4.49 15.34 -31.49
C PHE A 320 -5.15 14.10 -30.89
N GLU A 321 -4.34 13.13 -30.53
CA GLU A 321 -4.67 12.03 -29.64
C GLU A 321 -4.07 12.30 -28.26
N ALA A 322 -4.91 12.31 -27.22
CA ALA A 322 -4.50 12.40 -25.83
C ALA A 322 -4.60 11.01 -25.18
N TYR A 323 -3.46 10.49 -24.73
CA TYR A 323 -3.35 9.15 -24.12
C TYR A 323 -3.50 9.18 -22.60
N ASP A 324 -3.14 10.30 -21.99
CA ASP A 324 -3.17 10.49 -20.56
C ASP A 324 -4.35 11.38 -20.14
N ASP A 325 -4.66 11.29 -18.85
CA ASP A 325 -5.66 12.12 -18.23
C ASP A 325 -5.18 13.55 -18.04
N LEU A 326 -6.14 14.45 -17.86
CA LEU A 326 -5.78 15.79 -17.43
C LEU A 326 -5.19 15.68 -16.04
N TYR A 327 -3.98 16.17 -15.83
CA TYR A 327 -3.34 16.16 -14.52
C TYR A 327 -3.07 17.57 -14.04
N MET A 328 -3.20 17.78 -12.73
CA MET A 328 -2.93 19.07 -12.09
C MET A 328 -1.46 19.48 -12.28
N ASP A 329 -1.23 20.78 -12.43
CA ASP A 329 0.09 21.37 -12.28
C ASP A 329 0.49 21.32 -10.80
N GLY A 330 1.49 20.51 -10.44
CA GLY A 330 1.94 20.31 -9.05
C GLY A 330 1.47 19.01 -8.44
N ASP A 331 1.94 18.76 -7.22
CA ASP A 331 1.81 17.47 -6.55
C ASP A 331 0.99 17.62 -5.26
N ASN A 332 0.31 16.54 -4.90
CA ASN A 332 -0.11 16.31 -3.52
C ASN A 332 0.93 15.40 -2.86
N ALA A 333 0.99 15.46 -1.54
CA ALA A 333 1.88 14.62 -0.77
C ALA A 333 1.25 14.16 0.54
N ALA A 334 1.73 13.04 1.05
CA ALA A 334 1.39 12.49 2.35
C ALA A 334 2.60 11.77 2.95
N VAL A 335 2.80 11.94 4.26
CA VAL A 335 3.71 11.08 5.02
C VAL A 335 2.99 9.79 5.33
N LEU A 336 3.56 8.67 4.93
CA LEU A 336 3.11 7.37 5.35
C LEU A 336 3.84 7.02 6.64
N GLY A 337 3.13 6.52 7.64
CA GLY A 337 3.82 5.91 8.77
C GLY A 337 4.50 4.61 8.35
N THR A 338 5.59 4.27 9.03
CA THR A 338 6.53 3.20 8.63
C THR A 338 6.29 1.89 9.36
N SER A 339 6.10 1.96 10.68
CA SER A 339 5.65 0.86 11.53
C SER A 339 5.09 1.44 12.83
N SER A 340 4.28 0.67 13.54
CA SER A 340 3.85 0.99 14.90
C SER A 340 4.11 -0.17 15.84
N THR A 341 4.40 0.14 17.10
CA THR A 341 4.49 -0.84 18.17
C THR A 341 3.10 -1.19 18.65
N LEU A 342 2.73 -2.46 18.56
CA LEU A 342 1.56 -3.02 19.21
C LEU A 342 1.96 -3.48 20.61
N ALA A 343 1.64 -2.67 21.61
CA ALA A 343 2.00 -2.94 22.99
C ALA A 343 1.20 -4.10 23.59
N ASN A 344 1.85 -4.88 24.46
CA ASN A 344 1.26 -6.03 25.16
C ASN A 344 0.58 -7.02 24.19
N ALA A 345 1.26 -7.35 23.09
CA ALA A 345 0.88 -8.45 22.22
C ALA A 345 1.16 -9.78 22.95
N ASP A 346 0.39 -10.02 24.00
CA ASP A 346 0.60 -11.10 24.95
C ASP A 346 0.01 -12.39 24.41
N TYR A 347 0.80 -13.14 23.62
CA TYR A 347 0.49 -14.50 23.11
C TYR A 347 -0.76 -14.63 22.21
N ILE A 348 -1.57 -13.57 22.10
CA ILE A 348 -2.73 -13.48 21.23
C ILE A 348 -2.91 -12.06 20.68
N VAL A 349 -3.13 -11.99 19.38
CA VAL A 349 -3.46 -10.77 18.64
C VAL A 349 -4.60 -11.04 17.67
N TYR A 350 -5.28 -9.99 17.23
CA TYR A 350 -6.18 -10.09 16.09
C TYR A 350 -6.04 -8.93 15.12
N GLN A 351 -6.30 -9.20 13.84
CA GLN A 351 -6.44 -8.20 12.79
C GLN A 351 -7.90 -8.07 12.42
N ASP A 352 -8.39 -6.85 12.32
CA ASP A 352 -9.73 -6.60 11.78
C ASP A 352 -9.78 -6.62 10.24
N THR A 353 -10.98 -6.51 9.67
CA THR A 353 -11.16 -6.45 8.20
C THR A 353 -10.53 -5.22 7.55
N ASP A 354 -10.20 -4.23 8.37
CA ASP A 354 -9.61 -2.97 7.98
C ASP A 354 -8.08 -3.05 7.89
N GLY A 355 -7.48 -4.14 8.40
CA GLY A 355 -6.04 -4.36 8.41
C GLY A 355 -5.35 -3.87 9.68
N ILE A 356 -6.11 -3.42 10.68
CA ILE A 356 -5.57 -2.89 11.94
C ILE A 356 -5.40 -4.04 12.93
N TRP A 357 -4.22 -4.09 13.54
CA TRP A 357 -3.87 -5.08 14.56
C TRP A 357 -4.21 -4.59 15.96
N TYR A 358 -4.67 -5.52 16.79
CA TYR A 358 -5.07 -5.30 18.17
C TYR A 358 -4.49 -6.40 19.07
N SER A 359 -4.04 -5.99 20.26
CA SER A 359 -3.66 -6.93 21.31
C SER A 359 -4.86 -7.29 22.16
N MET A 360 -4.85 -8.53 22.69
CA MET A 360 -5.80 -8.98 23.71
C MET A 360 -5.04 -9.27 25.01
N ALA A 361 -4.49 -8.19 25.59
CA ALA A 361 -3.49 -8.22 26.64
C ALA A 361 -3.87 -9.04 27.89
N GLY A 362 -2.84 -9.47 28.62
CA GLY A 362 -2.97 -10.11 29.92
C GLY A 362 -2.92 -11.64 29.92
N VAL A 363 -2.77 -12.29 28.76
CA VAL A 363 -2.46 -13.73 28.73
C VAL A 363 -0.97 -13.91 29.09
N THR A 364 -0.63 -14.83 29.99
CA THR A 364 0.76 -14.93 30.49
C THR A 364 1.58 -16.05 29.87
N GLY A 365 0.95 -16.89 29.05
CA GLY A 365 1.57 -18.07 28.45
C GLY A 365 0.93 -18.45 27.11
N VAL A 366 1.33 -19.61 26.61
CA VAL A 366 1.07 -20.04 25.23
C VAL A 366 -0.42 -20.25 24.97
N VAL A 367 -0.90 -19.76 23.83
CA VAL A 367 -2.26 -20.06 23.34
C VAL A 367 -2.18 -21.12 22.25
N TYR A 368 -2.64 -22.34 22.57
CA TYR A 368 -2.63 -23.48 21.65
C TYR A 368 -3.85 -23.53 20.73
N THR A 369 -5.01 -23.08 21.20
CA THR A 369 -6.28 -23.20 20.47
C THR A 369 -7.17 -21.99 20.68
N ILE A 370 -7.92 -21.62 19.64
CA ILE A 370 -8.89 -20.51 19.67
C ILE A 370 -10.21 -21.00 19.09
N ALA A 371 -11.32 -20.72 19.77
CA ALA A 371 -12.65 -21.10 19.31
C ALA A 371 -13.67 -19.96 19.45
N GLN A 372 -14.61 -19.87 18.52
CA GLN A 372 -15.76 -18.96 18.64
C GLN A 372 -17.02 -19.75 18.99
N HIS A 373 -17.76 -19.28 20.00
CA HIS A 373 -19.06 -19.83 20.32
C HIS A 373 -20.05 -19.61 19.15
N PRO A 374 -20.74 -20.65 18.66
CA PRO A 374 -21.51 -20.58 17.40
C PRO A 374 -22.73 -19.65 17.47
N ILE A 375 -23.33 -19.48 18.66
CA ILE A 375 -24.49 -18.60 18.87
C ILE A 375 -24.08 -17.21 19.35
N THR A 376 -23.40 -17.09 20.49
CA THR A 376 -23.05 -15.79 21.11
C THR A 376 -21.90 -15.05 20.42
N LYS A 377 -21.11 -15.74 19.59
CA LYS A 377 -19.94 -15.21 18.88
C LYS A 377 -18.78 -14.78 19.78
N VAL A 378 -18.81 -15.18 21.06
CA VAL A 378 -17.73 -14.95 22.02
C VAL A 378 -16.50 -15.80 21.66
N ILE A 379 -15.30 -15.24 21.87
CA ILE A 379 -14.02 -15.90 21.63
C ILE A 379 -13.53 -16.58 22.90
N TYR A 380 -13.03 -17.80 22.75
CA TYR A 380 -12.46 -18.65 23.78
C TYR A 380 -11.03 -19.01 23.39
N ILE A 381 -10.13 -19.05 24.37
CA ILE A 381 -8.75 -19.49 24.20
C ILE A 381 -8.44 -20.63 25.15
N GLY A 382 -7.68 -21.60 24.66
CA GLY A 382 -7.12 -22.70 25.45
C GLY A 382 -5.60 -22.74 25.28
N GLY A 383 -4.88 -23.03 26.36
CA GLY A 383 -3.43 -22.98 26.32
C GLY A 383 -2.75 -23.46 27.60
N ASP A 384 -1.47 -23.09 27.71
CA ASP A 384 -0.63 -23.22 28.90
C ASP A 384 -0.33 -21.80 29.41
N PHE A 385 -1.27 -21.23 30.16
CA PHE A 385 -1.17 -19.88 30.68
C PHE A 385 -1.83 -19.78 32.05
N ASP A 386 -1.22 -18.97 32.91
CA ASP A 386 -1.78 -18.62 34.21
C ASP A 386 -2.48 -17.26 34.14
N ASN A 387 -3.62 -17.09 34.80
CA ASN A 387 -4.26 -15.81 35.02
C ASN A 387 -4.45 -14.97 33.74
N ALA A 388 -5.30 -15.41 32.80
CA ALA A 388 -5.64 -14.56 31.66
C ALA A 388 -6.32 -13.26 32.13
N GLY A 389 -5.67 -12.12 31.90
CA GLY A 389 -6.13 -10.81 32.32
C GLY A 389 -5.94 -10.57 33.82
N SER A 390 -6.94 -9.98 34.47
CA SER A 390 -6.93 -9.73 35.92
C SER A 390 -7.72 -10.76 36.72
N ASP A 391 -8.25 -11.78 36.06
CA ASP A 391 -9.03 -12.85 36.68
C ASP A 391 -8.11 -14.02 37.04
N GLY A 392 -7.80 -14.16 38.32
CA GLY A 392 -6.89 -15.20 38.81
C GLY A 392 -7.47 -16.62 38.82
N ALA A 393 -8.67 -16.81 38.24
CA ALA A 393 -9.23 -18.13 37.97
C ALA A 393 -9.31 -18.44 36.47
N ALA A 394 -8.84 -17.53 35.61
CA ALA A 394 -8.81 -17.71 34.16
C ALA A 394 -7.53 -18.41 33.71
N ASP A 395 -7.25 -19.58 34.31
CA ASP A 395 -6.08 -20.39 34.03
C ASP A 395 -6.41 -21.38 32.92
N ASN A 396 -5.53 -21.47 31.90
CA ASN A 396 -5.56 -22.42 30.78
C ASN A 396 -6.80 -22.39 29.86
N LEU A 397 -7.93 -21.82 30.30
CA LEU A 397 -9.15 -21.59 29.53
C LEU A 397 -9.79 -20.26 29.91
N ALA A 398 -9.89 -19.36 28.95
CA ALA A 398 -10.51 -18.05 29.13
C ALA A 398 -11.45 -17.69 27.99
N MET A 399 -12.45 -16.85 28.28
CA MET A 399 -13.31 -16.23 27.26
C MET A 399 -13.19 -14.71 27.27
N TRP A 400 -13.30 -14.11 26.10
CA TRP A 400 -13.26 -12.65 25.93
C TRP A 400 -14.66 -12.05 26.06
N ASN A 401 -14.91 -11.32 27.15
CA ASN A 401 -16.24 -10.71 27.37
C ASN A 401 -16.45 -9.37 26.62
N GLY A 402 -15.51 -8.98 25.77
CA GLY A 402 -15.50 -7.69 25.06
C GLY A 402 -14.60 -6.63 25.69
N ASN A 403 -14.16 -6.82 26.94
CA ASN A 403 -13.28 -5.91 27.65
C ASN A 403 -12.12 -6.60 28.37
N ALA A 404 -12.32 -7.81 28.88
CA ALA A 404 -11.31 -8.58 29.60
C ALA A 404 -11.49 -10.08 29.38
N TRP A 405 -10.40 -10.81 29.60
CA TRP A 405 -10.43 -12.25 29.79
C TRP A 405 -11.10 -12.59 31.11
N VAL A 406 -11.99 -13.59 31.08
CA VAL A 406 -12.67 -14.12 32.26
C VAL A 406 -12.64 -15.64 32.23
N SER A 407 -12.63 -16.23 33.43
CA SER A 407 -12.68 -17.67 33.61
C SER A 407 -13.95 -18.27 33.00
N VAL A 408 -13.80 -19.40 32.33
CA VAL A 408 -14.92 -20.20 31.80
C VAL A 408 -15.29 -21.30 32.79
N VAL A 409 -14.26 -22.01 33.27
CA VAL A 409 -14.33 -23.08 34.26
C VAL A 409 -13.17 -22.88 35.23
N ALA A 410 -13.46 -22.88 36.53
CA ALA A 410 -12.44 -22.76 37.56
C ALA A 410 -11.74 -24.10 37.82
N GLY A 411 -10.47 -24.04 38.23
CA GLY A 411 -9.74 -25.20 38.75
C GLY A 411 -9.10 -26.09 37.69
N ILE A 412 -8.86 -25.59 36.48
CA ILE A 412 -8.07 -26.30 35.48
C ILE A 412 -6.59 -26.27 35.92
N VAL A 413 -6.07 -27.44 36.26
CA VAL A 413 -4.64 -27.63 36.55
C VAL A 413 -4.05 -28.47 35.43
N GLY A 414 -3.32 -27.82 34.52
CA GLY A 414 -2.73 -28.43 33.34
C GLY A 414 -3.19 -27.78 32.03
N ILE A 415 -2.74 -28.32 30.90
CA ILE A 415 -2.74 -27.61 29.61
C ILE A 415 -4.03 -27.91 28.83
N VAL A 416 -4.63 -26.90 28.21
CA VAL A 416 -5.75 -27.09 27.26
C VAL A 416 -5.23 -27.06 25.82
N TYR A 417 -5.29 -28.22 25.14
CA TYR A 417 -4.81 -28.36 23.76
C TYR A 417 -5.90 -28.16 22.71
N ALA A 418 -7.15 -28.50 23.01
CA ALA A 418 -8.22 -28.49 22.02
C ALA A 418 -9.54 -27.95 22.57
N LEU A 419 -10.20 -27.12 21.77
CA LEU A 419 -11.55 -26.59 22.03
C LEU A 419 -12.46 -26.84 20.84
N LYS A 420 -13.66 -27.36 21.09
CA LYS A 420 -14.67 -27.52 20.03
C LYS A 420 -16.07 -27.26 20.53
N PHE A 421 -16.79 -26.35 19.89
CA PHE A 421 -18.22 -26.19 20.10
C PHE A 421 -19.02 -27.13 19.21
N ASP A 422 -20.08 -27.72 19.76
CA ASP A 422 -21.15 -28.29 18.93
C ASP A 422 -22.14 -27.22 18.45
N ALA A 423 -23.08 -27.61 17.58
CA ALA A 423 -24.08 -26.70 17.03
C ALA A 423 -25.04 -26.11 18.08
N SER A 424 -25.13 -26.72 19.26
CA SER A 424 -25.99 -26.28 20.37
C SER A 424 -25.27 -25.31 21.31
N GLY A 425 -23.95 -25.14 21.17
CA GLY A 425 -23.12 -24.27 21.99
C GLY A 425 -22.48 -24.98 23.20
N ASN A 426 -22.53 -26.31 23.27
CA ASN A 426 -21.73 -27.03 24.26
C ASN A 426 -20.27 -27.03 23.84
N LEU A 427 -19.36 -26.75 24.77
CA LEU A 427 -17.93 -26.72 24.57
C LEU A 427 -17.29 -28.02 25.04
N TYR A 428 -16.66 -28.75 24.13
CA TYR A 428 -15.75 -29.84 24.47
C TYR A 428 -14.36 -29.26 24.72
N ILE A 429 -13.79 -29.64 25.85
CA ILE A 429 -12.48 -29.17 26.33
C ILE A 429 -11.60 -30.41 26.43
N GLY A 430 -10.47 -30.40 25.73
CA GLY A 430 -9.49 -31.49 25.71
C GLY A 430 -8.11 -30.96 26.07
N GLY A 431 -7.38 -31.71 26.88
CA GLY A 431 -6.10 -31.27 27.40
C GLY A 431 -5.37 -32.34 28.21
N ASP A 432 -4.38 -31.88 28.95
CA ASP A 432 -3.66 -32.62 29.98
C ASP A 432 -4.09 -32.06 31.34
N PHE A 433 -5.15 -32.62 31.93
CA PHE A 433 -5.70 -32.17 33.20
C PHE A 433 -6.47 -33.31 33.88
N ASP A 434 -6.53 -33.27 35.20
CA ASP A 434 -7.22 -34.28 36.02
C ASP A 434 -8.44 -33.68 36.72
N ASP A 435 -9.48 -34.48 36.92
CA ASP A 435 -10.64 -34.21 37.79
C ASP A 435 -11.36 -32.87 37.53
N LEU A 436 -11.46 -32.40 36.28
CA LEU A 436 -12.06 -31.10 35.98
C LEU A 436 -13.58 -31.09 36.22
N GLY A 437 -14.00 -30.55 37.37
CA GLY A 437 -15.41 -30.38 37.76
C GLY A 437 -16.14 -31.67 38.15
N ASP A 438 -15.59 -32.85 37.82
CA ASP A 438 -16.07 -34.19 38.17
C ASP A 438 -14.86 -35.11 38.38
N ALA A 439 -14.99 -36.13 39.24
CA ALA A 439 -13.91 -37.09 39.53
C ALA A 439 -13.57 -38.06 38.37
N ASN A 440 -14.26 -37.91 37.24
CA ASN A 440 -13.89 -38.56 35.98
C ASN A 440 -13.69 -37.53 34.86
N GLY A 441 -13.48 -36.27 35.21
CA GLY A 441 -13.21 -35.16 34.30
C GLY A 441 -11.76 -35.14 33.81
N ASP A 442 -11.17 -36.31 33.58
CA ASP A 442 -9.77 -36.46 33.21
C ASP A 442 -9.59 -36.28 31.70
N ASN A 443 -8.77 -35.30 31.32
CA ASN A 443 -8.29 -35.00 29.96
C ASN A 443 -9.38 -34.62 28.93
N ILE A 444 -10.66 -34.81 29.25
CA ILE A 444 -11.80 -34.41 28.43
C ILE A 444 -13.05 -34.12 29.27
N VAL A 445 -13.71 -32.99 28.96
CA VAL A 445 -15.03 -32.66 29.53
C VAL A 445 -15.90 -31.93 28.51
N MET A 446 -17.20 -31.87 28.79
CA MET A 446 -18.14 -31.00 28.08
C MET A 446 -18.75 -29.98 29.03
N TRP A 447 -18.71 -28.72 28.64
CA TRP A 447 -19.32 -27.59 29.35
C TRP A 447 -20.52 -27.06 28.56
N ASN A 448 -21.68 -27.01 29.21
CA ASN A 448 -22.95 -26.62 28.57
C ASN A 448 -23.29 -25.13 28.74
N GLY A 449 -22.33 -24.31 29.16
CA GLY A 449 -22.56 -22.91 29.53
C GLY A 449 -22.81 -22.68 31.02
N THR A 450 -23.09 -23.73 31.79
CA THR A 450 -23.37 -23.63 33.23
C THR A 450 -22.65 -24.68 34.07
N ALA A 451 -22.56 -25.91 33.59
CA ALA A 451 -21.98 -27.03 34.32
C ALA A 451 -21.00 -27.78 33.41
N VAL A 452 -19.98 -28.34 34.04
CA VAL A 452 -19.06 -29.30 33.44
C VAL A 452 -19.61 -30.71 33.63
N SER A 453 -19.45 -31.55 32.62
CA SER A 453 -19.82 -32.97 32.65
C SER A 453 -18.71 -33.82 32.05
N SER A 454 -18.36 -34.90 32.73
CA SER A 454 -17.43 -35.91 32.24
C SER A 454 -18.06 -36.74 31.11
N LEU A 455 -17.23 -37.21 30.17
CA LEU A 455 -17.65 -38.11 29.10
C LEU A 455 -17.31 -39.55 29.52
N GLY A 456 -18.28 -40.24 30.12
CA GLY A 456 -18.05 -41.57 30.69
C GLY A 456 -17.13 -41.49 31.91
N THR A 457 -16.02 -42.23 31.89
CA THR A 457 -15.00 -42.19 32.95
C THR A 457 -13.73 -41.43 32.53
N GLY A 458 -13.84 -40.44 31.64
CA GLY A 458 -12.70 -39.65 31.15
C GLY A 458 -11.74 -40.41 30.23
N LEU A 459 -10.56 -39.84 30.00
CA LEU A 459 -9.42 -40.46 29.31
C LEU A 459 -8.23 -40.55 30.25
N ASN A 460 -7.32 -41.49 30.00
CA ASN A 460 -6.19 -41.75 30.89
C ASN A 460 -4.88 -41.04 30.52
N ASP A 461 -4.79 -40.39 29.36
CA ASP A 461 -3.71 -39.48 28.98
C ASP A 461 -4.30 -38.33 28.10
N PRO A 462 -3.52 -37.32 27.70
CA PRO A 462 -4.06 -36.10 27.11
C PRO A 462 -4.85 -36.25 25.81
N CYS A 463 -5.84 -35.37 25.65
CA CYS A 463 -6.61 -35.20 24.41
C CYS A 463 -6.15 -33.96 23.64
N GLY A 464 -5.69 -34.14 22.40
CA GLY A 464 -5.10 -33.07 21.59
C GLY A 464 -5.91 -32.63 20.37
N SER A 465 -6.94 -33.38 19.97
CA SER A 465 -7.67 -33.08 18.74
C SER A 465 -9.14 -33.50 18.80
N PHE A 466 -9.99 -32.71 18.14
CA PHE A 466 -11.43 -32.93 18.06
C PHE A 466 -11.96 -32.80 16.64
N ALA A 467 -12.94 -33.63 16.31
CA ALA A 467 -13.83 -33.39 15.18
C ALA A 467 -15.26 -33.83 15.53
N ILE A 468 -16.26 -33.13 15.00
CA ILE A 468 -17.67 -33.48 15.16
C ILE A 468 -18.24 -33.70 13.77
N ASP A 469 -18.84 -34.88 13.53
CA ASP A 469 -19.46 -35.19 12.25
C ASP A 469 -20.86 -34.60 12.09
N SER A 470 -21.47 -34.80 10.93
CA SER A 470 -22.80 -34.28 10.62
C SER A 470 -23.92 -34.84 11.52
N ASN A 471 -23.68 -35.97 12.19
CA ASN A 471 -24.62 -36.61 13.11
C ASN A 471 -24.41 -36.16 14.57
N GLY A 472 -23.43 -35.29 14.83
CA GLY A 472 -23.09 -34.82 16.17
C GLY A 472 -22.20 -35.77 16.96
N TYR A 473 -21.61 -36.78 16.31
CA TYR A 473 -20.66 -37.66 16.98
C TYR A 473 -19.31 -36.97 17.14
N LEU A 474 -18.76 -37.01 18.34
CA LEU A 474 -17.46 -36.45 18.66
C LEU A 474 -16.39 -37.52 18.46
N TYR A 475 -15.39 -37.21 17.65
CA TYR A 475 -14.17 -37.99 17.49
C TYR A 475 -13.05 -37.27 18.22
N VAL A 476 -12.31 -38.02 19.03
CA VAL A 476 -11.24 -37.49 19.87
C VAL A 476 -9.96 -38.22 19.58
N GLY A 477 -8.87 -37.46 19.44
CA GLY A 477 -7.54 -37.99 19.20
C GLY A 477 -6.53 -37.38 20.17
N GLY A 478 -5.54 -38.16 20.57
CA GLY A 478 -4.54 -37.74 21.54
C GLY A 478 -3.65 -38.91 21.97
N ASP A 479 -2.97 -38.77 23.10
CA ASP A 479 -2.00 -39.76 23.59
C ASP A 479 -2.62 -40.83 24.51
N PHE A 480 -3.92 -40.71 24.81
CA PHE A 480 -4.67 -41.69 25.63
C PHE A 480 -4.60 -43.11 25.11
N THR A 481 -4.57 -44.07 26.04
CA THR A 481 -4.59 -45.50 25.73
C THR A 481 -5.95 -46.15 26.02
N LEU A 482 -6.83 -45.47 26.76
CA LEU A 482 -8.21 -45.86 27.06
C LEU A 482 -9.14 -44.64 27.13
N ALA A 483 -10.30 -44.73 26.47
CA ALA A 483 -11.42 -43.81 26.62
C ALA A 483 -12.57 -44.48 27.37
N GLY A 484 -12.97 -43.95 28.52
CA GLY A 484 -14.06 -44.48 29.35
C GLY A 484 -13.88 -45.93 29.79
N GLY A 485 -12.63 -46.41 29.92
CA GLY A 485 -12.31 -47.81 30.20
C GLY A 485 -12.64 -48.80 29.07
N VAL A 486 -12.99 -48.32 27.88
CA VAL A 486 -13.34 -49.16 26.72
C VAL A 486 -12.07 -49.60 25.99
N ALA A 487 -11.88 -50.92 25.84
CA ALA A 487 -10.75 -51.48 25.11
C ALA A 487 -10.72 -51.04 23.63
N ASN A 488 -9.52 -51.04 23.03
CA ASN A 488 -9.27 -50.70 21.62
C ASN A 488 -9.56 -49.24 21.23
N THR A 489 -9.69 -48.34 22.20
CA THR A 489 -9.85 -46.89 21.97
C THR A 489 -8.51 -46.15 21.91
N VAL A 490 -7.37 -46.86 21.90
CA VAL A 490 -6.04 -46.26 21.99
C VAL A 490 -5.81 -45.20 20.89
N HIS A 491 -5.52 -43.97 21.33
CA HIS A 491 -5.26 -42.74 20.58
C HIS A 491 -6.40 -42.19 19.71
N ILE A 492 -7.51 -42.93 19.54
CA ILE A 492 -8.66 -42.50 18.73
C ILE A 492 -9.95 -43.17 19.24
N ALA A 493 -10.96 -42.36 19.56
CA ALA A 493 -12.25 -42.85 20.01
C ALA A 493 -13.40 -42.00 19.48
N LYS A 494 -14.59 -42.60 19.39
CA LYS A 494 -15.83 -41.94 19.02
C LYS A 494 -16.79 -41.94 20.21
N TRP A 495 -17.31 -40.77 20.56
CA TRP A 495 -18.36 -40.56 21.53
C TRP A 495 -19.69 -40.30 20.83
N ASP A 496 -20.71 -41.06 21.18
CA ASP A 496 -22.05 -40.93 20.60
C ASP A 496 -23.03 -40.07 21.41
N GLY A 497 -22.55 -39.47 22.50
CA GLY A 497 -23.37 -38.77 23.49
C GLY A 497 -23.59 -39.57 24.78
N ALA A 498 -23.33 -40.88 24.78
CA ALA A 498 -23.52 -41.74 25.94
C ALA A 498 -22.42 -42.78 26.15
N VAL A 499 -21.82 -43.30 25.07
CA VAL A 499 -20.79 -44.35 25.14
C VAL A 499 -19.61 -44.07 24.23
N TRP A 500 -18.43 -44.48 24.68
CA TRP A 500 -17.21 -44.53 23.88
C TRP A 500 -17.22 -45.78 23.00
N THR A 501 -16.89 -45.59 21.73
CA THR A 501 -16.75 -46.67 20.74
C THR A 501 -15.38 -46.60 20.08
N PRO A 502 -14.68 -47.75 19.97
CA PRO A 502 -13.37 -47.80 19.30
C PRO A 502 -13.51 -47.68 17.78
N LEU A 503 -12.50 -47.11 17.14
CA LEU A 503 -12.34 -47.19 15.69
C LEU A 503 -11.34 -48.31 15.38
N SER A 504 -11.88 -49.49 15.03
CA SER A 504 -11.09 -50.71 14.83
C SER A 504 -10.30 -51.09 16.10
N THR A 505 -9.00 -51.35 15.99
CA THR A 505 -8.09 -51.70 17.10
C THR A 505 -7.31 -50.51 17.66
N GLY A 506 -7.74 -49.28 17.37
CA GLY A 506 -7.01 -48.05 17.70
C GLY A 506 -5.74 -47.87 16.84
N LEU A 507 -4.82 -47.02 17.31
CA LEU A 507 -3.56 -46.66 16.61
C LEU A 507 -2.32 -46.96 17.46
N SER A 508 -1.11 -46.84 16.89
CA SER A 508 0.15 -47.16 17.58
C SER A 508 0.75 -45.98 18.37
N SER A 509 0.26 -44.76 18.16
CA SER A 509 0.74 -43.53 18.77
C SER A 509 -0.31 -42.42 18.60
N GLY A 510 -0.11 -41.28 19.26
CA GLY A 510 -1.02 -40.15 19.25
C GLY A 510 -1.41 -39.57 17.90
N VAL A 511 -2.62 -39.02 17.90
CA VAL A 511 -3.25 -38.29 16.78
C VAL A 511 -3.03 -36.79 16.96
N GLY A 512 -2.44 -36.15 15.96
CA GLY A 512 -2.21 -34.70 15.93
C GLY A 512 -3.39 -33.92 15.34
N GLY A 513 -4.12 -34.50 14.38
CA GLY A 513 -5.22 -33.80 13.71
C GLY A 513 -6.25 -34.73 13.08
N ILE A 514 -7.49 -34.26 13.03
CA ILE A 514 -8.65 -34.99 12.48
C ILE A 514 -9.39 -34.07 11.52
N ALA A 515 -9.58 -34.51 10.29
CA ALA A 515 -10.40 -33.84 9.28
C ALA A 515 -11.56 -34.74 8.84
N ILE A 516 -12.73 -34.16 8.61
CA ILE A 516 -13.94 -34.88 8.17
C ILE A 516 -14.38 -34.31 6.83
N ASP A 517 -14.60 -35.17 5.83
CA ASP A 517 -15.16 -34.75 4.55
C ASP A 517 -16.69 -34.69 4.55
N LYS A 518 -17.27 -34.16 3.48
CA LYS A 518 -18.73 -34.01 3.32
C LYS A 518 -19.52 -35.32 3.35
N ASP A 519 -18.84 -36.46 3.22
CA ASP A 519 -19.44 -37.79 3.25
C ASP A 519 -19.13 -38.50 4.59
N ASP A 520 -18.75 -37.73 5.61
CA ASP A 520 -18.37 -38.17 6.96
C ASP A 520 -17.19 -39.18 6.97
N ASN A 521 -16.32 -39.18 5.95
CA ASN A 521 -15.07 -39.93 6.07
C ASN A 521 -14.07 -39.14 6.90
N LEU A 522 -13.38 -39.84 7.80
CA LEU A 522 -12.34 -39.25 8.63
C LEU A 522 -10.96 -39.43 8.02
N TYR A 523 -10.17 -38.39 8.05
CA TYR A 523 -8.75 -38.39 7.75
C TYR A 523 -8.02 -38.05 9.04
N ILE A 524 -7.08 -38.89 9.43
CA ILE A 524 -6.35 -38.75 10.69
C ILE A 524 -4.88 -38.61 10.36
N VAL A 525 -4.24 -37.66 11.04
CA VAL A 525 -2.81 -37.41 10.99
C VAL A 525 -2.21 -37.48 12.39
N GLY A 526 -0.96 -37.93 12.52
CA GLY A 526 -0.30 -38.02 13.82
C GLY A 526 1.07 -38.69 13.76
N ASN A 527 1.47 -39.30 14.88
CA ASN A 527 2.76 -39.99 15.05
C ASN A 527 2.66 -41.52 14.95
N PHE A 528 1.50 -42.05 14.56
CA PHE A 528 1.29 -43.49 14.45
C PHE A 528 1.96 -44.09 13.21
N THR A 529 2.21 -45.40 13.25
CA THR A 529 2.75 -46.18 12.14
C THR A 529 1.92 -47.44 11.92
N ASN A 530 1.95 -47.99 10.70
CA ASN A 530 1.29 -49.24 10.32
C ASN A 530 -0.22 -49.29 10.62
N ALA A 531 -0.93 -48.16 10.52
CA ALA A 531 -2.37 -48.11 10.76
C ALA A 531 -3.15 -48.76 9.60
N GLY A 532 -3.76 -49.91 9.86
CA GLY A 532 -4.48 -50.71 8.85
C GLY A 532 -3.55 -51.56 7.97
N ASP A 533 -2.53 -50.96 7.36
CA ASP A 533 -1.54 -51.65 6.53
C ASP A 533 -0.13 -51.03 6.69
N ALA A 534 0.88 -51.63 6.05
CA ALA A 534 2.29 -51.23 6.14
C ALA A 534 2.63 -49.84 5.55
N ASN A 535 1.68 -49.20 4.87
CA ASN A 535 1.79 -47.84 4.34
C ASN A 535 0.93 -46.84 5.13
N GLY A 536 0.28 -47.27 6.20
CA GLY A 536 -0.53 -46.43 7.10
C GLY A 536 0.30 -45.61 8.09
N ASP A 537 1.41 -45.04 7.64
CA ASP A 537 2.31 -44.24 8.47
C ASP A 537 1.88 -42.77 8.46
N TYR A 538 1.61 -42.25 9.67
CA TYR A 538 1.26 -40.86 10.00
C TYR A 538 0.01 -40.29 9.36
N ILE A 539 -0.61 -40.98 8.39
CA ILE A 539 -1.84 -40.56 7.73
C ILE A 539 -2.69 -41.74 7.25
N VAL A 540 -3.97 -41.75 7.64
CA VAL A 540 -4.96 -42.74 7.20
C VAL A 540 -6.35 -42.15 7.03
N LYS A 541 -7.15 -42.81 6.18
CA LYS A 541 -8.59 -42.56 6.02
C LYS A 541 -9.40 -43.66 6.73
N TRP A 542 -10.38 -43.30 7.54
CA TRP A 542 -11.40 -44.22 8.05
C TRP A 542 -12.53 -44.36 7.04
N THR A 543 -12.85 -45.60 6.66
CA THR A 543 -13.95 -45.92 5.73
C THR A 543 -15.26 -46.29 6.42
N GLY A 544 -15.34 -46.14 7.74
CA GLY A 544 -16.45 -46.68 8.56
C GLY A 544 -16.21 -48.11 9.06
N SER A 545 -15.23 -48.83 8.48
CA SER A 545 -14.91 -50.21 8.88
C SER A 545 -13.42 -50.52 8.98
N ALA A 546 -12.58 -49.80 8.23
CA ALA A 546 -11.13 -50.00 8.22
C ALA A 546 -10.38 -48.69 7.96
N TRP A 547 -9.15 -48.65 8.47
CA TRP A 547 -8.13 -47.67 8.12
C TRP A 547 -7.55 -48.01 6.74
N VAL A 548 -7.43 -47.00 5.89
CA VAL A 548 -6.87 -47.11 4.54
C VAL A 548 -5.76 -46.08 4.38
N SER A 549 -4.60 -46.53 3.91
CA SER A 549 -3.45 -45.68 3.62
C SER A 549 -3.69 -44.76 2.42
N LEU A 550 -3.08 -43.57 2.43
CA LEU A 550 -3.11 -42.62 1.32
C LEU A 550 -1.78 -42.72 0.55
N GLY A 551 -1.72 -43.63 -0.44
CA GLY A 551 -0.48 -43.92 -1.16
C GLY A 551 0.53 -44.63 -0.25
N THR A 552 1.76 -44.13 -0.19
CA THR A 552 2.82 -44.67 0.70
C THR A 552 2.98 -43.85 2.00
N GLY A 553 1.94 -43.13 2.42
CA GLY A 553 1.95 -42.34 3.66
C GLY A 553 2.91 -41.14 3.66
N SER A 554 3.28 -40.70 4.86
CA SER A 554 4.29 -39.66 5.11
C SER A 554 5.59 -40.29 5.61
N ASN A 555 6.72 -39.59 5.49
CA ASN A 555 7.98 -40.03 6.09
C ASN A 555 8.25 -39.50 7.50
N ALA A 556 7.38 -38.63 8.01
CA ALA A 556 7.46 -38.08 9.36
C ALA A 556 6.07 -37.67 9.87
N PRO A 557 5.92 -37.41 11.19
CA PRO A 557 4.65 -37.06 11.79
C PRO A 557 3.99 -35.82 11.18
N LEU A 558 2.66 -35.84 11.20
CA LEU A 558 1.81 -34.77 10.70
C LEU A 558 0.95 -34.23 11.85
N ASN A 559 0.79 -32.90 11.89
CA ASN A 559 0.11 -32.18 12.97
C ASN A 559 -1.28 -31.70 12.55
N ALA A 560 -1.45 -31.26 11.31
CA ALA A 560 -2.68 -30.61 10.85
C ALA A 560 -3.20 -31.23 9.56
N ALA A 561 -4.53 -31.25 9.43
CA ALA A 561 -5.24 -31.70 8.25
C ALA A 561 -6.51 -30.87 8.02
N ILE A 562 -6.75 -30.42 6.79
CA ILE A 562 -7.99 -29.73 6.37
C ILE A 562 -8.42 -30.18 4.97
N LEU A 563 -9.68 -29.97 4.64
CA LEU A 563 -10.26 -30.28 3.33
C LEU A 563 -10.76 -29.01 2.63
N ASP A 564 -10.66 -28.96 1.30
CA ASP A 564 -11.35 -27.94 0.49
C ASP A 564 -12.75 -28.40 0.00
N GLU A 565 -13.52 -27.53 -0.68
CA GLU A 565 -14.87 -27.91 -1.14
C GLU A 565 -14.86 -29.04 -2.17
N ALA A 566 -13.72 -29.24 -2.85
CA ALA A 566 -13.55 -30.30 -3.83
C ALA A 566 -13.11 -31.64 -3.20
N GLY A 567 -12.93 -31.68 -1.87
CA GLY A 567 -12.51 -32.87 -1.13
C GLY A 567 -11.02 -33.15 -1.21
N ASN A 568 -10.19 -32.17 -1.61
CA ASN A 568 -8.75 -32.32 -1.54
C ASN A 568 -8.28 -32.11 -0.10
N LEU A 569 -7.43 -33.01 0.37
CA LEU A 569 -6.89 -32.98 1.71
C LEU A 569 -5.54 -32.26 1.71
N TYR A 570 -5.39 -31.24 2.53
CA TYR A 570 -4.13 -30.56 2.80
C TYR A 570 -3.63 -31.00 4.16
N VAL A 571 -2.34 -31.32 4.25
CA VAL A 571 -1.71 -31.77 5.49
C VAL A 571 -0.41 -31.05 5.74
N GLY A 572 -0.08 -30.84 7.01
CA GLY A 572 1.15 -30.18 7.44
C GLY A 572 1.73 -30.82 8.71
N GLY A 573 3.06 -30.75 8.86
CA GLY A 573 3.76 -31.25 10.04
C GLY A 573 5.27 -31.22 9.86
N GLN A 574 5.92 -32.35 10.12
CA GLN A 574 7.39 -32.51 10.06
C GLN A 574 7.87 -33.19 8.76
N CYS A 575 6.96 -33.45 7.82
CA CYS A 575 7.23 -34.25 6.63
C CYS A 575 8.19 -33.57 5.64
N THR A 576 9.02 -34.38 4.98
CA THR A 576 9.81 -33.94 3.81
C THR A 576 9.43 -34.70 2.55
N THR A 577 8.65 -35.78 2.68
CA THR A 577 8.01 -36.47 1.57
C THR A 577 6.61 -36.94 1.92
N LEU A 578 5.67 -36.83 0.98
CA LEU A 578 4.33 -37.40 1.05
C LEU A 578 4.13 -38.31 -0.17
N GLY A 579 3.88 -39.60 0.03
CA GLY A 579 3.73 -40.55 -1.06
C GLY A 579 4.95 -40.65 -2.00
N GLY A 580 6.16 -40.42 -1.46
CA GLY A 580 7.40 -40.33 -2.25
C GLY A 580 7.62 -39.01 -2.99
N VAL A 581 6.69 -38.06 -2.92
CA VAL A 581 6.85 -36.70 -3.49
C VAL A 581 7.54 -35.81 -2.46
N THR A 582 8.65 -35.17 -2.84
CA THR A 582 9.33 -34.18 -1.98
C THR A 582 8.42 -32.98 -1.72
N VAL A 583 8.26 -32.64 -0.45
CA VAL A 583 7.46 -31.51 0.02
C VAL A 583 8.23 -30.72 1.08
N GLY A 584 7.89 -29.45 1.26
CA GLY A 584 8.42 -28.65 2.38
C GLY A 584 7.42 -28.61 3.53
N TYR A 585 7.33 -29.67 4.33
CA TYR A 585 6.51 -29.75 5.55
C TYR A 585 4.99 -29.74 5.36
N TRP A 586 4.50 -29.68 4.13
CA TRP A 586 3.07 -29.73 3.83
C TRP A 586 2.79 -30.15 2.38
N GLY A 587 1.59 -30.67 2.11
CA GLY A 587 1.19 -31.04 0.75
C GLY A 587 -0.29 -31.34 0.61
N ARG A 588 -0.71 -31.63 -0.63
CA ARG A 588 -2.11 -31.89 -0.97
C ARG A 588 -2.28 -33.30 -1.52
N TRP A 589 -3.29 -34.01 -1.04
CA TRP A 589 -3.84 -35.21 -1.67
C TRP A 589 -5.06 -34.84 -2.51
N ASN A 590 -4.99 -35.11 -3.82
CA ASN A 590 -6.05 -34.77 -4.77
C ASN A 590 -7.10 -35.88 -4.97
N GLY A 591 -7.11 -36.90 -4.11
CA GLY A 591 -7.93 -38.09 -4.25
C GLY A 591 -7.23 -39.27 -4.94
N GLN A 592 -6.12 -39.02 -5.65
CA GLN A 592 -5.36 -40.05 -6.38
C GLN A 592 -3.87 -40.06 -6.06
N LYS A 593 -3.27 -38.89 -5.87
CA LYS A 593 -1.83 -38.72 -5.62
C LYS A 593 -1.56 -37.52 -4.71
N TRP A 594 -0.37 -37.56 -4.11
CA TRP A 594 0.22 -36.42 -3.40
C TRP A 594 0.82 -35.41 -4.38
N GLU A 595 0.66 -34.13 -4.07
CA GLU A 595 1.17 -33.00 -4.84
C GLU A 595 1.91 -32.03 -3.91
N ALA A 596 3.11 -31.64 -4.34
CA ALA A 596 3.85 -30.56 -3.70
C ALA A 596 3.23 -29.20 -4.05
N LEU A 597 3.22 -28.29 -3.08
CA LEU A 597 2.62 -26.97 -3.21
C LEU A 597 3.72 -25.90 -3.23
N GLY A 598 4.55 -25.92 -4.27
CA GLY A 598 5.79 -25.11 -4.33
C GLY A 598 6.93 -25.75 -3.52
N SER A 599 7.89 -24.93 -3.06
CA SER A 599 8.98 -25.41 -2.19
C SER A 599 8.57 -25.61 -0.73
N GLY A 600 7.37 -25.15 -0.33
CA GLY A 600 6.85 -25.30 1.02
C GLY A 600 7.59 -24.43 2.04
N PHE A 601 7.71 -24.97 3.26
CA PHE A 601 8.27 -24.29 4.42
C PHE A 601 9.67 -24.82 4.76
N ASN A 602 10.36 -24.16 5.68
CA ASN A 602 11.65 -24.61 6.22
C ASN A 602 11.57 -25.10 7.68
N GLY A 603 10.36 -25.30 8.19
CA GLY A 603 10.10 -25.69 9.57
C GLY A 603 8.69 -26.26 9.72
N ASN A 604 8.40 -26.74 10.92
CA ASN A 604 7.18 -27.48 11.22
C ASN A 604 5.93 -26.62 10.99
N VAL A 605 4.91 -27.24 10.39
CA VAL A 605 3.55 -26.71 10.34
C VAL A 605 2.76 -27.24 11.53
N HIS A 606 2.07 -26.35 12.24
CA HIS A 606 1.27 -26.68 13.43
C HIS A 606 -0.23 -26.64 13.14
N GLU A 607 -0.72 -25.63 12.42
CA GLU A 607 -2.14 -25.53 12.08
C GLU A 607 -2.35 -25.09 10.62
N LEU A 608 -3.50 -25.53 10.07
CA LEU A 608 -4.00 -25.14 8.78
C LEU A 608 -5.44 -24.62 8.95
N LEU A 609 -5.72 -23.42 8.46
CA LEU A 609 -7.06 -22.85 8.47
C LEU A 609 -7.46 -22.41 7.07
N LYS A 610 -8.55 -22.96 6.56
CA LYS A 610 -9.14 -22.50 5.30
C LYS A 610 -10.08 -21.33 5.56
N PHE A 611 -9.92 -20.27 4.79
CA PHE A 611 -10.84 -19.15 4.78
C PHE A 611 -11.02 -18.62 3.35
N ASN A 612 -12.26 -18.64 2.85
CA ASN A 612 -12.57 -18.44 1.43
C ASN A 612 -11.73 -19.37 0.54
N ASN A 613 -11.03 -18.82 -0.47
CA ASN A 613 -10.16 -19.56 -1.38
C ASN A 613 -8.69 -19.60 -0.91
N LEU A 614 -8.42 -19.15 0.31
CA LEU A 614 -7.08 -19.05 0.88
C LEU A 614 -6.90 -20.09 1.98
N ILE A 615 -5.65 -20.52 2.17
CA ILE A 615 -5.25 -21.33 3.31
C ILE A 615 -4.24 -20.53 4.11
N TYR A 616 -4.52 -20.36 5.39
CA TYR A 616 -3.61 -19.78 6.36
C TYR A 616 -2.87 -20.94 7.05
N ILE A 617 -1.55 -20.83 7.10
CA ILE A 617 -0.67 -21.87 7.63
C ILE A 617 0.18 -21.26 8.73
N THR A 618 0.34 -21.96 9.84
CA THR A 618 1.14 -21.51 10.98
C THR A 618 2.15 -22.55 11.42
N GLY A 619 3.18 -22.10 12.13
CA GLY A 619 4.06 -23.00 12.85
C GLY A 619 5.37 -22.36 13.26
N ALA A 620 6.46 -23.10 13.13
CA ALA A 620 7.81 -22.69 13.57
C ALA A 620 8.74 -22.29 12.40
N PHE A 621 8.19 -21.97 11.22
CA PHE A 621 8.97 -21.70 10.01
C PHE A 621 9.31 -20.21 9.80
N THR A 622 10.47 -19.92 9.21
CA THR A 622 10.92 -18.56 8.85
C THR A 622 10.78 -18.24 7.37
N SER A 623 10.38 -19.20 6.54
CA SER A 623 10.18 -18.99 5.11
C SER A 623 9.07 -19.86 4.55
N ALA A 624 8.34 -19.33 3.56
CA ALA A 624 7.37 -20.03 2.75
C ALA A 624 7.62 -19.75 1.27
N GLY A 625 7.93 -20.78 0.48
CA GLY A 625 8.34 -20.56 -0.90
C GLY A 625 9.67 -19.80 -0.96
N ASN A 626 9.65 -18.66 -1.64
CA ASN A 626 10.75 -17.69 -1.67
C ASN A 626 10.50 -16.50 -0.72
N VAL A 627 9.44 -16.52 0.09
CA VAL A 627 9.07 -15.42 1.01
C VAL A 627 9.69 -15.67 2.38
N THR A 628 10.32 -14.64 2.95
CA THR A 628 10.78 -14.68 4.35
C THR A 628 9.73 -14.08 5.27
N LEU A 629 9.46 -14.77 6.39
CA LEU A 629 8.34 -14.50 7.29
C LEU A 629 8.83 -14.16 8.71
N SER A 630 8.38 -13.03 9.22
CA SER A 630 8.57 -12.58 10.61
C SER A 630 7.45 -13.10 11.53
N ASP A 631 6.26 -13.21 10.98
CA ASP A 631 4.98 -13.58 11.58
C ASP A 631 4.79 -15.08 11.81
N ARG A 632 5.58 -15.94 11.14
CA ARG A 632 5.40 -17.41 11.17
C ARG A 632 4.01 -17.85 10.68
N VAL A 633 3.35 -16.99 9.92
CA VAL A 633 2.09 -17.26 9.25
C VAL A 633 2.30 -17.08 7.75
N ALA A 634 1.76 -17.99 6.95
CA ALA A 634 1.79 -17.88 5.50
C ALA A 634 0.36 -17.96 4.97
N ILE A 635 0.05 -17.11 3.99
CA ILE A 635 -1.20 -17.18 3.23
C ILE A 635 -0.90 -17.84 1.90
N TYR A 636 -1.42 -19.04 1.69
CA TYR A 636 -1.32 -19.72 0.41
C TYR A 636 -2.37 -19.21 -0.57
N LEU A 637 -1.90 -18.70 -1.72
CA LEU A 637 -2.72 -18.11 -2.78
C LEU A 637 -3.02 -19.11 -3.93
N GLY A 638 -2.34 -20.26 -3.94
CA GLY A 638 -2.39 -21.24 -5.03
C GLY A 638 -1.07 -21.35 -5.80
N ASN A 639 -0.88 -22.47 -6.50
CA ASN A 639 0.27 -22.74 -7.38
C ASN A 639 1.66 -22.52 -6.73
N GLY A 640 1.79 -22.80 -5.43
CA GLY A 640 3.05 -22.59 -4.70
C GLY A 640 3.39 -21.12 -4.37
N ILE A 641 2.41 -20.21 -4.51
CA ILE A 641 2.56 -18.78 -4.20
C ILE A 641 2.06 -18.50 -2.78
N TYR A 642 2.83 -17.74 -2.02
CA TYR A 642 2.56 -17.37 -0.63
C TYR A 642 2.64 -15.86 -0.44
N SER A 643 1.86 -15.34 0.52
CA SER A 643 1.94 -13.96 1.01
C SER A 643 2.23 -13.96 2.52
N PRO A 644 3.05 -13.02 3.01
CA PRO A 644 3.21 -12.77 4.45
C PRO A 644 2.00 -12.01 5.02
N LEU A 645 1.89 -11.95 6.35
CA LEU A 645 1.15 -10.91 7.06
C LEU A 645 2.03 -9.68 7.31
N ASP A 646 1.38 -8.59 7.72
CA ASP A 646 1.97 -7.29 8.00
C ASP A 646 2.23 -7.06 9.50
N ILE A 647 2.72 -8.11 10.17
CA ILE A 647 3.09 -8.14 11.58
C ILE A 647 4.43 -8.86 11.79
N ASN A 648 5.19 -8.43 12.78
CA ASN A 648 6.35 -9.09 13.34
C ASN A 648 6.05 -9.37 14.80
N LEU A 649 5.75 -10.63 15.09
CA LEU A 649 5.37 -11.09 16.42
C LEU A 649 6.59 -11.05 17.38
N PRO A 650 6.38 -10.93 18.70
CA PRO A 650 7.47 -10.73 19.64
C PRO A 650 8.43 -11.94 19.70
N GLY A 651 9.74 -11.69 19.73
CA GLY A 651 10.76 -12.73 19.96
C GLY A 651 10.94 -13.71 18.79
N THR A 652 11.00 -15.01 19.10
CA THR A 652 11.04 -16.10 18.11
C THR A 652 9.81 -16.99 18.28
N PRO A 653 8.62 -16.53 17.86
CA PRO A 653 7.39 -17.20 18.19
C PRO A 653 7.20 -18.46 17.35
N THR A 654 6.42 -19.38 17.90
CA THR A 654 5.74 -20.49 17.23
C THR A 654 4.26 -20.19 17.30
N VAL A 655 3.60 -20.22 16.14
CA VAL A 655 2.17 -19.94 16.05
C VAL A 655 1.41 -21.26 16.02
N TYR A 656 0.48 -21.44 16.96
CA TYR A 656 -0.28 -22.68 17.14
C TYR A 656 -1.75 -22.54 16.79
N GLY A 657 -2.35 -21.39 17.08
CA GLY A 657 -3.79 -21.16 16.97
C GLY A 657 -4.16 -20.11 15.92
N LEU A 658 -5.17 -20.40 15.10
CA LEU A 658 -5.80 -19.50 14.14
C LEU A 658 -7.32 -19.58 14.22
N LEU A 659 -7.96 -18.43 14.06
CA LEU A 659 -9.41 -18.37 13.91
C LEU A 659 -9.82 -17.18 13.05
N PHE A 660 -10.71 -17.40 12.08
CA PHE A 660 -11.53 -16.35 11.52
C PHE A 660 -12.87 -16.31 12.23
N ASP A 661 -13.22 -15.16 12.77
CA ASP A 661 -14.51 -14.99 13.44
C ASP A 661 -15.63 -14.67 12.43
N HIS A 662 -16.87 -14.57 12.93
CA HIS A 662 -18.04 -14.20 12.12
C HIS A 662 -17.96 -12.85 11.39
N ARG A 663 -17.03 -11.96 11.78
CA ARG A 663 -16.79 -10.65 11.15
C ARG A 663 -15.57 -10.69 10.22
N TYR A 664 -14.93 -11.85 10.08
CA TYR A 664 -13.72 -12.06 9.31
C TYR A 664 -12.47 -11.41 9.91
N ASN A 665 -12.48 -11.18 11.21
CA ASN A 665 -11.27 -10.83 11.95
C ASN A 665 -10.40 -12.07 12.12
N LEU A 666 -9.10 -11.93 11.89
CA LEU A 666 -8.10 -12.98 12.02
C LEU A 666 -7.51 -12.95 13.43
N TYR A 667 -7.65 -14.02 14.19
CA TYR A 667 -7.02 -14.22 15.49
C TYR A 667 -5.82 -15.15 15.36
N ILE A 668 -4.75 -14.84 16.09
CA ILE A 668 -3.50 -15.60 16.10
C ILE A 668 -3.09 -15.85 17.55
N GLY A 669 -2.92 -17.12 17.90
CA GLY A 669 -2.43 -17.59 19.20
C GLY A 669 -1.05 -18.24 19.05
N TYR A 670 -0.11 -17.88 19.92
CA TYR A 670 1.29 -18.23 19.75
C TYR A 670 2.02 -18.38 21.10
N ASP A 671 3.24 -18.92 21.05
CA ASP A 671 4.24 -18.78 22.12
C ASP A 671 5.17 -17.61 21.84
N THR A 672 5.73 -16.99 22.88
CA THR A 672 6.81 -16.04 22.73
C THR A 672 7.80 -16.15 23.88
N SER A 673 9.06 -15.80 23.59
CA SER A 673 10.14 -15.72 24.56
C SER A 673 10.64 -14.27 24.72
N SER A 674 9.84 -13.28 24.35
CA SER A 674 10.19 -11.86 24.44
C SER A 674 10.08 -11.34 25.87
N ALA A 675 10.93 -10.38 26.23
CA ALA A 675 10.87 -9.72 27.54
C ALA A 675 9.82 -8.60 27.60
N THR A 676 9.42 -8.03 26.45
CA THR A 676 8.47 -6.91 26.38
C THR A 676 7.10 -7.32 25.86
N ASN A 677 6.99 -8.47 25.18
CA ASN A 677 5.79 -8.90 24.44
C ASN A 677 5.22 -7.85 23.47
N ASP A 678 6.03 -6.90 23.01
CA ASP A 678 5.61 -5.92 22.01
C ASP A 678 5.80 -6.49 20.61
N ALA A 679 4.77 -6.38 19.77
CA ALA A 679 4.85 -6.71 18.35
C ALA A 679 5.10 -5.44 17.53
N GLU A 680 5.71 -5.59 16.35
CA GLU A 680 5.82 -4.52 15.38
C GLU A 680 4.84 -4.79 14.24
N VAL A 681 3.99 -3.83 13.92
CA VAL A 681 2.96 -3.97 12.88
C VAL A 681 3.12 -2.88 11.83
N ALA A 682 2.57 -3.11 10.64
CA ALA A 682 2.39 -2.03 9.68
C ALA A 682 1.72 -0.84 10.36
N TYR A 683 2.25 0.36 10.12
CA TYR A 683 1.70 1.54 10.75
C TYR A 683 0.23 1.71 10.33
N GLY A 684 -0.58 2.18 11.28
CA GLY A 684 -2.00 2.45 11.07
C GLY A 684 -2.28 3.20 9.77
N ILE A 685 -3.45 2.95 9.21
CA ILE A 685 -3.82 3.38 7.86
C ILE A 685 -3.72 4.90 7.70
N THR A 686 -2.85 5.33 6.78
CA THR A 686 -2.74 6.73 6.37
C THR A 686 -3.82 7.02 5.33
N PRO A 687 -4.80 7.89 5.62
CA PRO A 687 -5.79 8.30 4.64
C PRO A 687 -5.14 9.22 3.62
N VAL A 688 -5.22 8.84 2.34
CA VAL A 688 -4.67 9.60 1.21
C VAL A 688 -5.78 9.91 0.23
N VAL A 689 -6.03 11.18 -0.06
CA VAL A 689 -7.12 11.58 -0.97
C VAL A 689 -6.63 11.57 -2.41
N GLY A 690 -7.09 10.59 -3.18
CA GLY A 690 -6.90 10.52 -4.62
C GLY A 690 -7.69 11.59 -5.37
N GLY A 691 -7.44 11.69 -6.68
CA GLY A 691 -8.10 12.68 -7.54
C GLY A 691 -9.52 12.30 -7.97
N GLY A 692 -10.02 12.97 -9.01
CA GLY A 692 -11.28 12.59 -9.67
C GLY A 692 -11.19 11.24 -10.40
N THR A 693 -9.97 10.79 -10.69
CA THR A 693 -9.65 9.52 -11.36
C THR A 693 -8.54 8.79 -10.64
N ALA A 694 -8.36 7.50 -10.96
CA ALA A 694 -7.27 6.72 -10.41
C ALA A 694 -5.92 7.31 -10.86
N THR A 695 -4.97 7.42 -9.93
CA THR A 695 -3.66 8.02 -10.19
C THR A 695 -2.55 7.14 -9.62
N GLN A 696 -1.43 7.04 -10.34
CA GLN A 696 -0.25 6.34 -9.84
C GLN A 696 0.61 7.28 -8.98
N PRO A 697 0.96 6.89 -7.75
CA PRO A 697 1.85 7.69 -6.91
C PRO A 697 3.33 7.40 -7.20
N LYS A 698 4.20 8.30 -6.70
CA LYS A 698 5.61 8.05 -6.44
C LYS A 698 5.80 7.93 -4.92
N ILE A 699 6.41 6.85 -4.47
CA ILE A 699 6.72 6.62 -3.05
C ILE A 699 8.24 6.66 -2.87
N VAL A 700 8.69 7.54 -1.98
CA VAL A 700 10.09 7.67 -1.60
C VAL A 700 10.25 7.21 -0.15
N ILE A 701 11.12 6.22 0.07
CA ILE A 701 11.37 5.65 1.40
C ILE A 701 12.83 5.87 1.75
N THR A 702 13.09 6.47 2.90
CA THR A 702 14.44 6.63 3.46
C THR A 702 14.61 5.64 4.60
N GLY A 703 15.71 4.88 4.60
CA GLY A 703 16.08 3.97 5.68
C GLY A 703 16.62 4.68 6.93
N ALA A 704 16.93 3.95 8.00
CA ALA A 704 17.15 2.50 8.08
C ALA A 704 15.90 1.61 8.33
N GLY A 705 16.05 0.29 8.25
CA GLY A 705 15.03 -0.70 8.62
C GLY A 705 14.91 -1.84 7.59
N ILE A 706 13.96 -2.74 7.74
CA ILE A 706 13.68 -3.79 6.76
C ILE A 706 12.32 -3.48 6.11
N LEU A 707 12.34 -3.10 4.83
CA LEU A 707 11.11 -2.84 4.09
C LEU A 707 10.44 -4.19 3.76
N ARG A 708 9.21 -4.39 4.25
CA ARG A 708 8.42 -5.60 4.05
C ARG A 708 7.33 -5.40 3.01
N GLN A 709 6.58 -4.31 3.14
CA GLN A 709 5.38 -4.11 2.34
C GLN A 709 4.97 -2.63 2.22
N ILE A 710 4.30 -2.32 1.11
CA ILE A 710 3.40 -1.17 0.98
C ILE A 710 2.06 -1.69 0.45
N LYS A 711 0.94 -1.29 1.05
CA LYS A 711 -0.40 -1.78 0.68
C LYS A 711 -1.42 -0.65 0.66
N ASN A 712 -2.27 -0.67 -0.36
CA ASN A 712 -3.52 0.08 -0.42
C ASN A 712 -4.68 -0.85 -0.04
N PHE A 713 -5.19 -0.72 1.18
CA PHE A 713 -6.33 -1.52 1.67
C PHE A 713 -7.64 -1.18 0.96
N THR A 714 -7.74 -0.04 0.28
CA THR A 714 -8.95 0.35 -0.44
C THR A 714 -9.19 -0.52 -1.67
N ASN A 715 -8.13 -0.91 -2.39
CA ASN A 715 -8.24 -1.66 -3.64
C ASN A 715 -7.46 -2.98 -3.67
N GLY A 716 -6.64 -3.26 -2.66
CA GLY A 716 -5.85 -4.47 -2.52
C GLY A 716 -4.49 -4.42 -3.22
N ASP A 717 -4.13 -3.32 -3.88
CA ASP A 717 -2.81 -3.18 -4.49
C ASP A 717 -1.73 -3.22 -3.39
N ALA A 718 -0.69 -4.02 -3.60
CA ALA A 718 0.41 -4.14 -2.65
C ALA A 718 1.73 -4.42 -3.35
N VAL A 719 2.82 -3.93 -2.78
CA VAL A 719 4.18 -4.32 -3.17
C VAL A 719 4.83 -4.97 -1.97
N TYR A 720 5.29 -6.19 -2.14
CA TYR A 720 5.95 -6.97 -1.10
C TYR A 720 7.43 -7.11 -1.42
N PHE A 721 8.25 -7.06 -0.37
CA PHE A 721 9.70 -7.10 -0.47
C PHE A 721 10.25 -8.30 0.29
N ASN A 722 11.27 -8.94 -0.26
CA ASN A 722 11.91 -10.09 0.36
C ASN A 722 13.26 -9.71 0.98
N ASN A 723 13.34 -9.68 2.30
CA ASN A 723 14.56 -9.36 3.06
C ASN A 723 15.27 -8.08 2.61
N PHE A 724 14.50 -7.03 2.31
CA PHE A 724 15.07 -5.79 1.79
C PHE A 724 15.46 -4.85 2.94
N THR A 725 16.68 -5.01 3.45
CA THR A 725 17.23 -4.14 4.48
C THR A 725 17.72 -2.82 3.90
N LEU A 726 17.11 -1.72 4.34
CA LEU A 726 17.49 -0.35 4.06
C LEU A 726 18.60 0.10 5.00
N LEU A 727 19.68 0.63 4.44
CA LEU A 727 20.73 1.28 5.23
C LEU A 727 20.29 2.70 5.64
N SER A 728 20.91 3.24 6.70
CA SER A 728 20.66 4.63 7.10
C SER A 728 20.97 5.59 5.95
N ASN A 729 20.01 6.46 5.63
CA ASN A 729 20.04 7.39 4.48
C ASN A 729 20.05 6.75 3.09
N GLU A 730 19.84 5.43 2.97
CA GLU A 730 19.51 4.83 1.68
C GLU A 730 18.11 5.29 1.27
N VAL A 731 17.96 5.76 0.04
CA VAL A 731 16.69 6.28 -0.48
C VAL A 731 16.20 5.36 -1.60
N ILE A 732 15.00 4.83 -1.39
CA ILE A 732 14.26 4.05 -2.38
C ILE A 732 13.23 4.94 -3.06
N THR A 733 13.13 4.83 -4.38
CA THR A 733 12.09 5.47 -5.18
C THR A 733 11.30 4.39 -5.92
N LEU A 734 9.99 4.35 -5.65
CA LEU A 734 9.00 3.54 -6.34
C LEU A 734 8.08 4.50 -7.10
N ASP A 735 8.37 4.75 -8.36
CA ASP A 735 7.57 5.59 -9.24
C ASP A 735 6.68 4.68 -10.09
N PHE A 736 5.41 4.55 -9.70
CA PHE A 736 4.46 3.66 -10.37
C PHE A 736 3.92 4.24 -11.67
N ASP A 737 4.03 5.55 -11.86
CA ASP A 737 3.65 6.20 -13.11
C ASP A 737 4.70 5.92 -14.21
N LYS A 738 5.98 5.98 -13.84
CA LYS A 738 7.11 5.74 -14.75
C LYS A 738 7.61 4.30 -14.79
N GLY A 739 7.16 3.45 -13.85
CA GLY A 739 7.69 2.09 -13.68
C GLY A 739 9.15 2.06 -13.23
N ILE A 740 9.60 3.07 -12.48
CA ILE A 740 10.98 3.19 -11.99
C ILE A 740 11.05 2.70 -10.54
N PHE A 741 11.87 1.69 -10.30
CA PHE A 741 12.07 1.09 -8.98
C PHE A 741 13.56 1.06 -8.68
N THR A 742 14.04 2.04 -7.91
CA THR A 742 15.48 2.25 -7.70
C THR A 742 15.86 2.57 -6.26
N SER A 743 17.09 2.23 -5.89
CA SER A 743 17.80 2.64 -4.69
C SER A 743 18.93 3.59 -5.05
N SER A 744 19.14 4.63 -4.24
CA SER A 744 20.29 5.54 -4.36
C SER A 744 21.64 4.83 -4.20
N PHE A 745 21.67 3.66 -3.56
CA PHE A 745 22.89 2.89 -3.31
C PHE A 745 23.03 1.69 -4.24
N ARG A 746 21.91 1.09 -4.68
CA ARG A 746 21.90 -0.21 -5.38
C ARG A 746 21.43 -0.13 -6.83
N GLY A 747 20.87 1.00 -7.28
CA GLY A 747 20.26 1.09 -8.62
C GLY A 747 18.93 0.36 -8.67
N ASN A 748 18.67 -0.44 -9.71
CA ASN A 748 17.40 -1.17 -9.85
C ASN A 748 17.15 -2.16 -8.70
N ILE A 749 15.93 -2.20 -8.16
CA ILE A 749 15.56 -3.06 -7.03
C ILE A 749 14.45 -4.08 -7.32
N LEU A 750 14.07 -4.29 -8.58
CA LEU A 750 13.00 -5.24 -8.95
C LEU A 750 13.27 -6.67 -8.43
N THR A 751 14.53 -7.06 -8.28
CA THR A 751 14.93 -8.37 -7.74
C THR A 751 14.55 -8.58 -6.26
N TYR A 752 14.27 -7.49 -5.53
CA TYR A 752 13.83 -7.55 -4.13
C TYR A 752 12.31 -7.56 -3.99
N ILE A 753 11.57 -7.27 -5.06
CA ILE A 753 10.10 -7.29 -5.07
C ILE A 753 9.62 -8.72 -5.33
N LEU A 754 8.68 -9.20 -4.50
CA LEU A 754 8.15 -10.55 -4.62
C LEU A 754 7.22 -10.68 -5.84
N GLU A 755 7.63 -11.50 -6.79
CA GLU A 755 6.87 -11.83 -8.00
C GLU A 755 5.59 -12.62 -7.68
N GLY A 756 4.56 -12.45 -8.50
CA GLY A 756 3.29 -13.18 -8.39
C GLY A 756 2.31 -12.60 -7.37
N ILE A 757 2.79 -11.84 -6.38
CA ILE A 757 1.95 -11.19 -5.35
C ILE A 757 2.00 -9.67 -5.37
N SER A 758 3.04 -9.06 -5.98
CA SER A 758 3.19 -7.60 -6.01
C SER A 758 2.53 -6.96 -7.22
N THR A 759 1.83 -5.85 -7.01
CA THR A 759 1.22 -5.01 -8.04
C THR A 759 2.15 -3.87 -8.42
N LEU A 760 2.81 -3.97 -9.58
CA LEU A 760 3.67 -2.89 -10.11
C LEU A 760 2.89 -1.75 -10.77
N ASN A 761 1.57 -1.86 -10.87
CA ASN A 761 0.67 -0.77 -11.27
C ASN A 761 -0.15 -0.28 -10.07
N PHE A 762 0.52 -0.09 -8.93
CA PHE A 762 -0.09 0.39 -7.69
C PHE A 762 -0.74 1.75 -7.95
N LYS A 763 -1.99 1.91 -7.53
CA LYS A 763 -2.73 3.16 -7.75
C LYS A 763 -3.52 3.60 -6.53
N LEU A 764 -3.81 4.90 -6.51
CA LEU A 764 -4.80 5.52 -5.66
C LEU A 764 -6.11 5.61 -6.44
N ASP A 765 -7.19 5.05 -5.91
CA ASP A 765 -8.53 5.19 -6.48
C ASP A 765 -9.11 6.59 -6.18
N PRO A 766 -10.18 7.03 -6.87
CA PRO A 766 -10.84 8.28 -6.53
C PRO A 766 -11.34 8.32 -5.07
N GLY A 767 -11.11 9.43 -4.38
CA GLY A 767 -11.50 9.60 -2.98
C GLY A 767 -10.45 9.08 -1.98
N THR A 768 -10.87 8.76 -0.76
CA THR A 768 -9.96 8.39 0.33
C THR A 768 -9.43 6.96 0.16
N ASN A 769 -8.12 6.85 0.02
CA ASN A 769 -7.36 5.60 -0.01
C ASN A 769 -6.73 5.32 1.35
N ARG A 770 -6.55 4.04 1.65
CA ARG A 770 -6.08 3.56 2.94
C ARG A 770 -4.71 2.91 2.78
N ILE A 771 -3.66 3.68 3.01
CA ILE A 771 -2.28 3.23 2.73
C ILE A 771 -1.58 2.81 4.02
N ALA A 772 -0.93 1.65 4.00
CA ALA A 772 0.00 1.23 5.03
C ALA A 772 1.37 0.92 4.43
N THR A 773 2.41 1.27 5.16
CA THR A 773 3.78 0.84 4.89
C THR A 773 4.26 0.05 6.10
N PHE A 774 5.05 -1.00 5.85
CA PHE A 774 5.64 -1.82 6.89
C PHE A 774 7.16 -1.88 6.74
N ILE A 775 7.86 -1.18 7.63
CA ILE A 775 9.30 -1.18 7.78
C ILE A 775 9.60 -1.62 9.21
N ASP A 776 10.07 -2.84 9.40
CA ASP A 776 10.36 -3.39 10.73
C ASP A 776 11.85 -3.32 11.09
N GLY A 777 12.15 -3.62 12.36
CA GLY A 777 13.51 -3.71 12.87
C GLY A 777 14.10 -2.36 13.29
N THR A 778 15.43 -2.21 13.19
CA THR A 778 16.11 -1.00 13.68
C THR A 778 15.92 0.17 12.72
N THR A 779 14.98 1.05 13.07
CA THR A 779 14.77 2.35 12.44
C THR A 779 15.60 3.43 13.12
N ASP A 780 15.76 4.57 12.44
CA ASP A 780 16.42 5.76 12.97
C ASP A 780 15.56 7.01 12.74
N ALA A 781 16.02 8.17 13.22
CA ALA A 781 15.28 9.44 13.09
C ALA A 781 15.10 9.90 11.63
N ASN A 782 15.82 9.30 10.68
CA ASN A 782 15.71 9.61 9.25
C ASN A 782 14.76 8.68 8.52
N THR A 783 14.31 7.61 9.17
CA THR A 783 13.42 6.61 8.59
C THR A 783 12.05 7.22 8.32
N LYS A 784 11.67 7.30 7.04
CA LYS A 784 10.40 7.92 6.62
C LYS A 784 9.94 7.38 5.27
N ALA A 785 8.63 7.39 5.05
CA ALA A 785 8.02 7.11 3.77
C ALA A 785 7.15 8.30 3.35
N ILE A 786 7.39 8.82 2.15
CA ILE A 786 6.69 9.96 1.59
C ILE A 786 6.06 9.52 0.29
N MET A 787 4.75 9.71 0.17
CA MET A 787 4.00 9.49 -1.05
C MET A 787 3.72 10.84 -1.71
N THR A 788 3.95 10.95 -3.01
CA THR A 788 3.59 12.11 -3.84
C THR A 788 2.76 11.63 -5.03
N TRP A 789 1.77 12.41 -5.47
CA TRP A 789 0.96 12.08 -6.63
C TRP A 789 0.32 13.31 -7.24
N LYS A 790 0.06 13.26 -8.55
CA LYS A 790 -0.70 14.29 -9.25
C LYS A 790 -2.18 13.94 -9.25
N THR A 791 -3.02 14.93 -8.94
CA THR A 791 -4.47 14.80 -9.14
C THR A 791 -4.75 14.66 -10.62
N ARG A 792 -5.47 13.60 -11.01
CA ARG A 792 -5.93 13.38 -12.39
C ARG A 792 -7.45 13.56 -12.49
N TYR A 793 -7.90 14.08 -13.63
CA TYR A 793 -9.29 14.44 -13.92
C TYR A 793 -9.76 13.81 -15.23
N TRP A 794 -11.04 13.42 -15.29
CA TRP A 794 -11.66 12.94 -16.54
C TRP A 794 -11.88 14.07 -17.54
N SER A 795 -12.15 15.28 -17.03
CA SER A 795 -12.51 16.45 -17.81
C SER A 795 -12.08 17.74 -17.11
N ILE A 796 -12.01 18.84 -17.86
CA ILE A 796 -11.76 20.16 -17.29
C ILE A 796 -12.84 20.63 -16.31
N ASP A 797 -14.06 20.06 -16.39
CA ASP A 797 -15.16 20.45 -15.51
C ASP A 797 -14.94 20.01 -14.07
N GLU A 798 -14.17 18.93 -13.85
CA GLU A 798 -13.75 18.46 -12.53
C GLU A 798 -12.60 19.30 -11.93
N ALA A 799 -11.89 20.06 -12.76
CA ALA A 799 -10.77 20.91 -12.35
C ALA A 799 -11.19 22.35 -11.98
N LYS A 800 -12.50 22.65 -11.95
CA LYS A 800 -13.03 23.96 -11.55
C LYS A 800 -12.86 24.18 -10.04
N ARG A 801 -12.46 25.40 -9.66
CA ARG A 801 -12.24 25.82 -8.26
C ARG A 801 -13.53 26.31 -7.60
#